data_AF-A0A7W2B7R0-F1
#
_entry.id   AF-A0A7W2B7R0-F1
#
_cell.length_a   1.000
_cell.length_b   1.000
_cell.length_c   1.000
_cell.angle_alpha   90.00
_cell.angle_beta   90.00
_cell.angle_gamma   90.00
#
_symmetry.space_group_name_H-M   'P 1'
#
loop_
_entity.id
_entity.type
_entity.pdbx_description
1 polymer ?
#
loop_
_entity_poly.entity_id
_entity_poly.type
_entity_poly.pdbx_seq_one_letter_code
_entity_poly.pdbx_strand_id
1 'polypeptide(L)'
;MISRSAIPDGSVLGLNYSGMHDSAIAIVGPDGAPIFACSLERFSRVKQDGRTPSQMLREIPWSRIEKVAVSTQKNFSFPTNAESQLLKKRLQVGRSQGLKHEKPFYDFLDSIPIEKDFICHQMAHAASAFWGSGFESALCLTYDGGMHNSPWFGGLYKCDRVAGITPLDQFSALHYAKITSLYTFVTALLGFTPNKHEGKLTGLAAYGRPTQACRSLLNQWFDLDFVSIESTLEWISVYGHDQAPAFIVNEARMQTYRNAAKGFSREELAATLQDMAERHVLEILDRANSLGWTHENICLAGGLFANVKINQRVIESGYQKLFVAPPMTDDGTALGAAWHALSRKPEFKDELNTVYWGPSYKTSQIEKALITAGVQFKRISDPADTIADLLVKDQVVAVFQGGMEFGPRALGNRSVLASAAHCGINESLNNRLNRTEFMPFAPVTRSEDAQECYLNIEAVAHSAQFMTVTVNCSEKMMSDCPAVVHVDGTARPQLVSSEGNPLIYGVLTRYAEKTERLALVNTSFNRHEEPIVCSPQDALKGFFESGLDYLYFEGGYLVAFADNCDVASKFLLEKIKAPNFKSVQQVSTISSLWGLMETKLSEQHKHHQSLLFQLKEKDEAFKEQLTELKEKDEAFKKQLTDLKEKDEALQQQLEQLNEKEQMINALVEKKAREKKFVIQTPWLVTRIGEIFRPRLGHLRQYLPRPITALEPIQDFPQGDLKFSIVTPSYGQGKFIARTINSVFDQKYPFIEYFVQDGGSKDETIDQIKFYEGRLAGWASEIDSGQSQAINRGFHKTSGEIMSWLNSDDLLLPGALKIVSRFFLENPDVDVVYGNRLQIDVYDREIGRWILPGHDDSVLPWADYIPQETLFWRREIWEKVGGEIDESFRFAMDWDLLLRFREAGAKFAHIPRFLGAFRIHEQQKTLSEINDVGRREMGRIRERALGFVPKQSQIRRAVTPFLLKHLGVDMLYRIRSRVRK
;
A
#
# COMPACT_ATOMS: atom_id res chain seq x y z
N MET A 1 -16.16 -25.79 1.57
CA MET A 1 -14.83 -25.17 1.69
C MET A 1 -13.82 -26.14 2.29
N ILE A 2 -14.28 -27.07 3.13
CA ILE A 2 -13.53 -28.27 3.52
C ILE A 2 -14.02 -29.46 2.68
N SER A 3 -13.12 -30.20 2.03
CA SER A 3 -13.49 -31.39 1.27
C SER A 3 -13.79 -32.54 2.25
N ARG A 4 -15.07 -32.71 2.61
CA ARG A 4 -15.50 -33.72 3.61
C ARG A 4 -15.02 -35.13 3.29
N SER A 5 -14.96 -35.49 2.01
CA SER A 5 -14.49 -36.81 1.57
C SER A 5 -12.99 -37.03 1.77
N ALA A 6 -12.21 -35.95 1.87
CA ALA A 6 -10.75 -36.01 2.02
C ALA A 6 -10.26 -36.16 3.46
N ILE A 7 -11.14 -36.03 4.47
CA ILE A 7 -10.79 -36.22 5.88
C ILE A 7 -10.83 -37.72 6.19
N PRO A 8 -9.72 -38.38 6.54
CA PRO A 8 -9.73 -39.79 6.93
C PRO A 8 -10.45 -40.03 8.27
N ASP A 9 -10.95 -41.24 8.49
CA ASP A 9 -11.44 -41.65 9.81
C ASP A 9 -10.27 -41.71 10.80
N GLY A 10 -10.47 -41.31 12.05
CA GLY A 10 -9.39 -41.22 13.03
C GLY A 10 -8.61 -39.89 13.01
N SER A 11 -9.11 -38.88 12.28
CA SER A 11 -8.48 -37.56 12.23
C SER A 11 -8.62 -36.80 13.55
N VAL A 12 -7.66 -35.92 13.83
CA VAL A 12 -7.68 -35.01 14.99
C VAL A 12 -7.94 -33.58 14.52
N LEU A 13 -8.89 -32.91 15.20
CA LEU A 13 -9.15 -31.49 15.01
C LEU A 13 -8.37 -30.68 16.04
N GLY A 14 -7.35 -29.96 15.58
CA GLY A 14 -6.70 -28.91 16.33
C GLY A 14 -7.51 -27.61 16.34
N LEU A 15 -7.58 -26.96 17.50
CA LEU A 15 -8.32 -25.72 17.71
C LEU A 15 -7.46 -24.72 18.50
N ASN A 16 -7.20 -23.56 17.89
CA ASN A 16 -6.79 -22.38 18.63
C ASN A 16 -8.01 -21.48 18.87
N TYR A 17 -8.37 -21.29 20.13
CA TYR A 17 -9.41 -20.34 20.52
C TYR A 17 -9.10 -19.84 21.93
N SER A 18 -9.06 -18.53 22.09
CA SER A 18 -8.74 -17.88 23.36
C SER A 18 -9.54 -16.60 23.61
N GLY A 19 -10.49 -16.26 22.71
CA GLY A 19 -11.21 -14.99 22.77
C GLY A 19 -10.33 -13.73 22.65
N MET A 20 -9.05 -13.90 22.32
CA MET A 20 -8.09 -12.82 22.07
C MET A 20 -7.89 -12.61 20.58
N HIS A 21 -7.06 -13.37 19.88
CA HIS A 21 -6.83 -13.21 18.43
C HIS A 21 -6.52 -14.55 17.76
N ASP A 22 -6.41 -14.54 16.43
CA ASP A 22 -5.92 -15.65 15.60
C ASP A 22 -6.62 -17.00 15.83
N SER A 23 -7.94 -16.97 16.02
CA SER A 23 -8.72 -18.21 16.06
C SER A 23 -8.48 -19.01 14.80
N ALA A 24 -8.16 -20.30 14.94
CA ALA A 24 -7.80 -21.16 13.83
C ALA A 24 -8.20 -22.61 14.09
N ILE A 25 -8.34 -23.38 13.01
CA ILE A 25 -8.49 -24.83 13.09
C ILE A 25 -7.46 -25.51 12.20
N ALA A 26 -7.07 -26.72 12.58
CA ALA A 26 -6.29 -27.64 11.77
C ALA A 26 -6.90 -29.05 11.86
N ILE A 27 -7.00 -29.77 10.76
CA ILE A 27 -7.44 -31.16 10.71
C ILE A 27 -6.25 -31.97 10.22
N VAL A 28 -5.83 -32.92 11.03
CA VAL A 28 -4.67 -33.77 10.77
C VAL A 28 -5.13 -35.22 10.72
N GLY A 29 -4.70 -35.94 9.69
CA GLY A 29 -4.97 -37.37 9.53
C GLY A 29 -4.30 -38.21 10.63
N PRO A 30 -4.73 -39.48 10.80
CA PRO A 30 -4.14 -40.37 11.80
C PRO A 30 -2.64 -40.64 11.57
N ASP A 31 -2.17 -40.46 10.34
CA ASP A 31 -0.78 -40.55 9.90
C ASP A 31 0.05 -39.28 10.16
N GLY A 32 -0.55 -38.22 10.72
CA GLY A 32 0.12 -36.95 10.97
C GLY A 32 0.07 -35.96 9.80
N ALA A 33 -0.46 -36.35 8.63
CA ALA A 33 -0.55 -35.47 7.48
C ALA A 33 -1.63 -34.38 7.68
N PRO A 34 -1.30 -33.08 7.54
CA PRO A 34 -2.31 -32.03 7.60
C PRO A 34 -3.23 -32.09 6.37
N ILE A 35 -4.54 -32.17 6.63
CA ILE A 35 -5.58 -32.26 5.59
C ILE A 35 -6.19 -30.90 5.31
N PHE A 36 -6.36 -30.10 6.37
CA PHE A 36 -6.93 -28.75 6.27
C PHE A 36 -6.39 -27.88 7.41
N ALA A 37 -6.00 -26.64 7.14
CA ALA A 37 -5.67 -25.69 8.19
C ALA A 37 -5.96 -24.27 7.71
N CYS A 38 -6.62 -23.46 8.54
CA CYS A 38 -6.96 -22.10 8.17
C CYS A 38 -7.29 -21.24 9.39
N SER A 39 -6.91 -19.96 9.34
CA SER A 39 -7.23 -18.95 10.34
C SER A 39 -8.61 -18.32 10.05
N LEU A 40 -9.39 -18.04 11.09
CA LEU A 40 -10.77 -17.53 11.00
C LEU A 40 -10.87 -16.24 10.18
N GLU A 41 -9.84 -15.38 10.29
CA GLU A 41 -9.76 -14.11 9.56
C GLU A 41 -9.96 -14.29 8.04
N ARG A 42 -9.56 -15.44 7.47
CA ARG A 42 -9.73 -15.70 6.03
C ARG A 42 -11.20 -15.74 5.64
N PHE A 43 -12.06 -16.28 6.51
CA PHE A 43 -13.49 -16.42 6.28
C PHE A 43 -14.28 -15.22 6.77
N SER A 44 -13.97 -14.71 7.96
CA SER A 44 -14.69 -13.59 8.55
C SER A 44 -14.35 -12.25 7.89
N ARG A 45 -13.23 -12.20 7.15
CA ARG A 45 -12.65 -11.00 6.54
C ARG A 45 -12.28 -9.92 7.58
N VAL A 46 -12.17 -10.32 8.85
CA VAL A 46 -11.70 -9.47 9.97
C VAL A 46 -10.28 -9.92 10.32
N LYS A 47 -9.32 -9.01 10.19
CA LYS A 47 -7.91 -9.32 10.45
C LYS A 47 -7.66 -9.68 11.94
N GLN A 48 -6.95 -10.77 12.17
CA GLN A 48 -6.64 -11.37 13.49
C GLN A 48 -7.88 -11.70 14.33
N ASP A 49 -8.92 -12.22 13.67
CA ASP A 49 -10.18 -12.51 14.33
C ASP A 49 -10.04 -13.56 15.45
N GLY A 50 -10.26 -13.13 16.69
CA GLY A 50 -10.26 -13.97 17.89
C GLY A 50 -11.63 -14.49 18.31
N ARG A 51 -12.68 -14.26 17.51
CA ARG A 51 -14.03 -14.76 17.80
C ARG A 51 -14.10 -16.29 17.64
N THR A 52 -15.18 -16.89 18.11
CA THR A 52 -15.41 -18.34 17.97
C THR A 52 -15.42 -18.76 16.49
N PRO A 53 -14.64 -19.77 16.07
CA PRO A 53 -14.60 -20.22 14.68
C PRO A 53 -15.80 -21.08 14.27
N SER A 54 -17.00 -20.78 14.80
CA SER A 54 -18.23 -21.58 14.64
C SER A 54 -18.59 -21.82 13.19
N GLN A 55 -18.34 -20.84 12.31
CA GLN A 55 -18.61 -21.00 10.87
C GLN A 55 -17.78 -22.11 10.20
N MET A 56 -16.53 -22.29 10.64
CA MET A 56 -15.63 -23.32 10.11
C MET A 56 -15.99 -24.69 10.68
N LEU A 57 -16.41 -24.74 11.95
CA LEU A 57 -16.83 -25.97 12.62
C LEU A 57 -18.11 -26.59 12.03
N ARG A 58 -19.02 -25.78 11.46
CA ARG A 58 -20.25 -26.28 10.81
C ARG A 58 -20.00 -27.22 9.62
N GLU A 59 -18.85 -27.12 8.97
CA GLU A 59 -18.53 -27.95 7.80
C GLU A 59 -17.88 -29.30 8.18
N ILE A 60 -17.48 -29.49 9.44
CA ILE A 60 -16.71 -30.64 9.91
C ILE A 60 -17.56 -31.91 9.98
N PRO A 61 -17.10 -33.03 9.38
CA PRO A 61 -17.73 -34.33 9.55
C PRO A 61 -17.32 -34.95 10.89
N TRP A 62 -18.05 -34.62 11.96
CA TRP A 62 -17.72 -35.07 13.34
C TRP A 62 -17.55 -36.58 13.49
N SER A 63 -18.22 -37.40 12.66
CA SER A 63 -18.07 -38.86 12.66
C SER A 63 -16.67 -39.36 12.27
N ARG A 64 -15.86 -38.51 11.61
CA ARG A 64 -14.48 -38.84 11.20
C ARG A 64 -13.43 -38.29 12.17
N ILE A 65 -13.83 -37.42 13.08
CA ILE A 65 -12.95 -36.79 14.06
C ILE A 65 -12.93 -37.65 15.31
N GLU A 66 -11.77 -38.24 15.61
CA GLU A 66 -11.56 -39.03 16.82
C GLU A 66 -11.56 -38.15 18.06
N LYS A 67 -10.93 -36.98 17.95
CA LYS A 67 -10.64 -36.11 19.09
C LYS A 67 -10.43 -34.65 18.67
N VAL A 68 -10.73 -33.73 19.59
CA VAL A 68 -10.45 -32.30 19.44
C VAL A 68 -9.31 -31.90 20.36
N ALA A 69 -8.17 -31.47 19.81
CA ALA A 69 -7.03 -30.96 20.55
C ALA A 69 -7.11 -29.42 20.63
N VAL A 70 -7.28 -28.87 21.84
CA VAL A 70 -7.45 -27.44 22.08
C VAL A 70 -6.14 -26.86 22.61
N SER A 71 -5.60 -25.84 21.94
CA SER A 71 -4.45 -25.08 22.43
C SER A 71 -4.87 -24.14 23.56
N THR A 72 -4.89 -24.66 24.79
CA THR A 72 -5.08 -23.90 26.02
C THR A 72 -4.79 -24.80 27.22
N GLN A 73 -4.45 -24.21 28.36
CA GLN A 73 -4.40 -24.96 29.62
C GLN A 73 -5.80 -24.99 30.26
N LYS A 74 -6.28 -26.20 30.60
CA LYS A 74 -7.53 -26.36 31.36
C LYS A 74 -7.38 -25.89 32.82
N ASN A 75 -6.20 -26.09 33.40
CA ASN A 75 -5.88 -25.68 34.76
C ASN A 75 -4.68 -24.72 34.74
N PHE A 76 -4.89 -23.47 35.17
CA PHE A 76 -3.83 -22.50 35.33
C PHE A 76 -3.09 -22.77 36.64
N SER A 77 -1.89 -23.33 36.54
CA SER A 77 -0.99 -23.45 37.69
C SER A 77 0.07 -22.36 37.62
N PHE A 78 0.24 -21.62 38.72
CA PHE A 78 1.40 -20.75 38.84
C PHE A 78 2.64 -21.61 38.80
N PRO A 79 3.59 -21.30 37.93
CA PRO A 79 4.70 -22.18 37.80
C PRO A 79 5.78 -21.88 38.82
N THR A 80 6.15 -22.95 39.51
CA THR A 80 7.48 -23.11 40.05
C THR A 80 8.05 -24.34 39.36
N ASN A 81 8.65 -24.20 38.18
CA ASN A 81 9.74 -25.14 37.91
C ASN A 81 10.83 -24.76 38.90
N ALA A 82 10.93 -25.49 40.01
CA ALA A 82 12.00 -25.29 40.99
C ALA A 82 13.39 -25.44 40.34
N GLU A 83 13.46 -26.05 39.15
CA GLU A 83 14.64 -26.39 38.38
C GLU A 83 14.89 -25.44 37.19
N SER A 84 14.11 -24.36 37.00
CA SER A 84 14.41 -23.38 35.94
C SER A 84 15.80 -22.77 36.15
N GLN A 85 16.72 -23.06 35.22
CA GLN A 85 18.10 -22.62 35.29
C GLN A 85 18.31 -21.26 34.60
N LEU A 86 17.39 -20.81 33.73
CA LEU A 86 17.41 -19.49 33.12
C LEU A 86 16.73 -18.42 34.00
N LEU A 87 15.72 -18.79 34.79
CA LEU A 87 14.99 -17.86 35.64
C LEU A 87 15.60 -17.76 37.06
N LYS A 88 16.48 -16.77 37.30
CA LYS A 88 17.13 -16.57 38.62
C LYS A 88 16.27 -15.84 39.67
N LYS A 89 15.20 -15.13 39.27
CA LYS A 89 14.33 -14.37 40.20
C LYS A 89 12.89 -14.86 40.11
N ARG A 90 12.37 -15.40 41.22
CA ARG A 90 11.00 -15.91 41.34
C ARG A 90 9.95 -14.80 41.48
N LEU A 91 8.76 -15.17 41.04
CA LEU A 91 7.45 -14.68 41.46
C LEU A 91 7.30 -14.58 42.99
N GLN A 92 7.41 -13.41 43.62
CA GLN A 92 6.87 -13.23 44.99
C GLN A 92 5.38 -12.83 44.98
N VAL A 93 4.90 -12.23 43.88
CA VAL A 93 3.51 -11.77 43.74
C VAL A 93 2.90 -12.43 42.50
N GLY A 94 1.76 -13.11 42.67
CA GLY A 94 1.01 -13.68 41.56
C GLY A 94 0.21 -12.61 40.81
N ARG A 95 0.18 -12.68 39.48
CA ARG A 95 -0.92 -12.05 38.72
C ARG A 95 -2.17 -12.89 38.93
N SER A 96 -3.30 -12.30 39.31
CA SER A 96 -4.59 -13.00 39.30
C SER A 96 -4.92 -13.43 37.88
N GLN A 97 -4.61 -14.67 37.50
CA GLN A 97 -4.78 -15.18 36.14
C GLN A 97 -5.79 -16.32 36.14
N GLY A 98 -6.93 -16.05 35.52
CA GLY A 98 -7.86 -17.01 34.97
C GLY A 98 -8.32 -16.48 33.60
N LEU A 99 -9.01 -17.31 32.81
CA LEU A 99 -9.72 -16.81 31.65
C LEU A 99 -10.75 -15.77 32.15
N LYS A 100 -10.56 -14.48 31.82
CA LYS A 100 -11.48 -13.39 32.21
C LYS A 100 -12.94 -13.69 31.83
N HIS A 101 -13.16 -14.60 30.89
CA HIS A 101 -14.45 -15.09 30.40
C HIS A 101 -14.50 -16.62 30.31
N GLU A 102 -14.05 -17.28 31.38
CA GLU A 102 -13.97 -18.74 31.51
C GLU A 102 -15.25 -19.47 31.10
N LYS A 103 -16.42 -18.99 31.56
CA LYS A 103 -17.71 -19.62 31.28
C LYS A 103 -18.06 -19.64 29.77
N PRO A 104 -18.13 -18.50 29.04
CA PRO A 104 -18.37 -18.52 27.60
C PRO A 104 -17.41 -19.39 26.79
N PHE A 105 -16.14 -19.45 27.22
CA PHE A 105 -15.14 -20.30 26.59
C PHE A 105 -15.50 -21.79 26.69
N TYR A 106 -15.78 -22.26 27.91
CA TYR A 106 -16.14 -23.66 28.13
C TYR A 106 -17.53 -24.01 27.60
N ASP A 107 -18.51 -23.10 27.68
CA ASP A 107 -19.84 -23.28 27.06
C ASP A 107 -19.70 -23.60 25.56
N PHE A 108 -18.81 -22.89 24.86
CA PHE A 108 -18.51 -23.16 23.45
C PHE A 108 -17.85 -24.52 23.25
N LEU A 109 -16.84 -24.87 24.05
CA LEU A 109 -16.18 -26.18 23.93
C LEU A 109 -17.15 -27.34 24.26
N ASP A 110 -18.06 -27.16 25.21
CA ASP A 110 -19.07 -28.14 25.57
C ASP A 110 -20.11 -28.33 24.47
N SER A 111 -20.34 -27.32 23.62
CA SER A 111 -21.17 -27.47 22.42
C SER A 111 -20.55 -28.36 21.33
N ILE A 112 -19.25 -28.66 21.42
CA ILE A 112 -18.55 -29.56 20.49
C ILE A 112 -18.80 -31.01 20.93
N PRO A 113 -19.35 -31.88 20.05
CA PRO A 113 -19.89 -33.20 20.44
C PRO A 113 -18.84 -34.31 20.61
N ILE A 114 -17.55 -33.96 20.58
CA ILE A 114 -16.42 -34.90 20.67
C ILE A 114 -15.61 -34.58 21.93
N GLU A 115 -14.83 -35.53 22.42
CA GLU A 115 -13.89 -35.35 23.53
C GLU A 115 -12.80 -34.30 23.20
N LYS A 116 -12.40 -33.54 24.23
CA LYS A 116 -11.43 -32.46 24.12
C LYS A 116 -10.15 -32.82 24.90
N ASP A 117 -9.02 -32.87 24.22
CA ASP A 117 -7.70 -32.88 24.84
C ASP A 117 -7.17 -31.44 24.92
N PHE A 118 -6.67 -31.05 26.08
CA PHE A 118 -6.16 -29.70 26.32
C PHE A 118 -4.63 -29.74 26.27
N ILE A 119 -4.07 -29.07 25.27
CA ILE A 119 -2.62 -28.97 25.07
C ILE A 119 -2.15 -27.60 25.52
N CYS A 120 -1.12 -27.56 26.35
CA CYS A 120 -0.50 -26.32 26.79
C CYS A 120 -0.10 -25.45 25.59
N HIS A 121 -0.47 -24.17 25.59
CA HIS A 121 -0.24 -23.23 24.47
C HIS A 121 1.21 -23.24 23.95
N GLN A 122 2.18 -23.16 24.86
CA GLN A 122 3.60 -23.17 24.49
C GLN A 122 4.07 -24.56 24.01
N MET A 123 3.46 -25.64 24.50
CA MET A 123 3.71 -26.99 23.96
C MET A 123 3.14 -27.12 22.55
N ALA A 124 2.00 -26.50 22.27
CA ALA A 124 1.44 -26.45 20.92
C ALA A 124 2.32 -25.63 19.97
N HIS A 125 2.89 -24.50 20.42
CA HIS A 125 3.94 -23.78 19.64
C HIS A 125 5.17 -24.65 19.38
N ALA A 126 5.70 -25.34 20.41
CA ALA A 126 6.86 -26.22 20.22
C ALA A 126 6.54 -27.38 19.26
N ALA A 127 5.33 -27.94 19.36
CA ALA A 127 4.85 -28.99 18.48
C ALA A 127 4.65 -28.52 17.03
N SER A 128 4.16 -27.31 16.79
CA SER A 128 4.02 -26.78 15.42
C SER A 128 5.38 -26.56 14.75
N ALA A 129 6.42 -26.28 15.53
CA ALA A 129 7.78 -26.13 15.03
C ALA A 129 8.48 -27.49 14.83
N PHE A 130 8.58 -28.30 15.87
CA PHE A 130 9.40 -29.51 15.84
C PHE A 130 8.87 -30.56 14.88
N TRP A 131 7.58 -30.89 14.97
CA TRP A 131 6.98 -31.93 14.15
C TRP A 131 6.96 -31.54 12.65
N GLY A 132 6.79 -30.25 12.36
CA GLY A 132 6.92 -29.74 11.00
C GLY A 132 8.35 -29.80 10.43
N SER A 133 9.39 -29.95 11.26
CA SER A 133 10.77 -29.69 10.85
C SER A 133 11.46 -30.77 10.03
N GLY A 134 10.97 -32.00 10.06
CA GLY A 134 11.71 -33.15 9.50
C GLY A 134 12.99 -33.51 10.28
N PHE A 135 13.34 -32.82 11.37
CA PHE A 135 14.52 -33.15 12.18
C PHE A 135 14.25 -34.36 13.08
N GLU A 136 15.27 -35.21 13.27
CA GLU A 136 15.23 -36.32 14.24
C GLU A 136 15.24 -35.81 15.68
N SER A 137 16.04 -34.78 15.95
CA SER A 137 16.07 -34.08 17.22
C SER A 137 16.48 -32.62 17.02
N ALA A 138 16.08 -31.76 17.96
CA ALA A 138 16.34 -30.33 17.92
C ALA A 138 16.26 -29.70 19.32
N LEU A 139 16.90 -28.54 19.48
CA LEU A 139 16.51 -27.57 20.50
C LEU A 139 15.34 -26.75 19.93
N CYS A 140 14.25 -26.60 20.67
CA CYS A 140 13.16 -25.72 20.26
C CYS A 140 13.02 -24.54 21.24
N LEU A 141 12.94 -23.34 20.68
CA LEU A 141 12.70 -22.10 21.42
C LEU A 141 11.34 -21.55 21.01
N THR A 142 10.42 -21.45 21.96
CA THR A 142 9.15 -20.74 21.75
C THR A 142 9.19 -19.38 22.42
N TYR A 143 8.67 -18.35 21.76
CA TYR A 143 8.60 -17.01 22.32
C TYR A 143 7.49 -16.18 21.68
N ASP A 144 6.55 -15.74 22.49
CA ASP A 144 5.31 -15.12 22.09
C ASP A 144 4.99 -13.85 22.90
N GLY A 145 4.06 -13.05 22.38
CA GLY A 145 3.48 -11.88 23.07
C GLY A 145 2.64 -12.26 24.30
N GLY A 146 2.29 -13.55 24.37
CA GLY A 146 1.56 -14.26 25.41
C GLY A 146 0.17 -13.71 25.73
N MET A 147 -0.43 -14.31 26.74
CA MET A 147 -1.87 -14.37 26.87
C MET A 147 -2.28 -13.94 28.28
N HIS A 148 -3.36 -13.17 28.41
CA HIS A 148 -3.88 -12.78 29.74
C HIS A 148 -4.21 -13.99 30.62
N ASN A 149 -4.52 -15.12 29.98
CA ASN A 149 -4.80 -16.39 30.61
C ASN A 149 -3.61 -17.36 30.63
N SER A 150 -2.40 -17.02 30.18
CA SER A 150 -1.23 -17.91 30.33
C SER A 150 -0.17 -17.24 31.21
N PRO A 151 0.38 -17.92 32.22
CA PRO A 151 1.56 -17.41 32.94
C PRO A 151 2.83 -17.51 32.08
N TRP A 152 2.76 -18.16 30.93
CA TRP A 152 3.88 -18.52 30.05
C TRP A 152 3.82 -17.85 28.68
N PHE A 153 4.94 -17.26 28.30
CA PHE A 153 5.12 -16.49 27.06
C PHE A 153 6.18 -17.14 26.16
N GLY A 154 6.74 -18.27 26.57
CA GLY A 154 7.77 -18.98 25.81
C GLY A 154 8.44 -20.07 26.64
N GLY A 155 9.46 -20.71 26.07
CA GLY A 155 10.26 -21.71 26.75
C GLY A 155 11.31 -22.36 25.84
N LEU A 156 12.16 -23.17 26.45
CA LEU A 156 13.11 -24.05 25.76
C LEU A 156 12.69 -25.50 25.92
N TYR A 157 12.84 -26.25 24.85
CA TYR A 157 12.42 -27.64 24.78
C TYR A 157 13.51 -28.47 24.11
N LYS A 158 13.75 -29.65 24.67
CA LYS A 158 14.48 -30.72 24.01
C LYS A 158 13.46 -31.54 23.22
N CYS A 159 13.65 -31.63 21.92
CA CYS A 159 12.76 -32.35 21.04
C CYS A 159 13.48 -33.53 20.39
N ASP A 160 12.80 -34.66 20.34
CA ASP A 160 13.27 -35.91 19.75
C ASP A 160 12.08 -36.69 19.19
N ARG A 161 12.22 -37.31 18.02
CA ARG A 161 11.10 -38.02 17.38
C ARG A 161 10.62 -39.24 18.17
N VAL A 162 11.50 -39.86 18.93
CA VAL A 162 11.20 -41.05 19.75
C VAL A 162 10.78 -40.64 21.16
N ALA A 163 11.53 -39.75 21.80
CA ALA A 163 11.26 -39.33 23.18
C ALA A 163 10.19 -38.22 23.30
N GLY A 164 9.81 -37.59 22.18
CA GLY A 164 8.86 -36.49 22.11
C GLY A 164 9.44 -35.15 22.53
N ILE A 165 8.56 -34.23 22.93
CA ILE A 165 8.93 -32.86 23.31
C ILE A 165 8.99 -32.76 24.84
N THR A 166 10.17 -32.46 25.35
CA THR A 166 10.44 -32.31 26.79
C THR A 166 10.79 -30.85 27.11
N PRO A 167 10.04 -30.15 27.98
CA PRO A 167 10.41 -28.81 28.41
C PRO A 167 11.72 -28.84 29.20
N LEU A 168 12.69 -28.01 28.80
CA LEU A 168 13.92 -27.74 29.55
C LEU A 168 13.74 -26.54 30.47
N ASP A 169 13.10 -25.48 29.95
CA ASP A 169 12.81 -24.28 30.71
C ASP A 169 11.57 -23.55 30.18
N GLN A 170 10.96 -22.69 30.99
CA GLN A 170 9.74 -21.96 30.65
C GLN A 170 9.86 -20.49 31.08
N PHE A 171 9.39 -19.60 30.20
CA PHE A 171 9.60 -18.17 30.34
C PHE A 171 8.40 -17.47 30.99
N SER A 172 8.63 -16.94 32.19
CA SER A 172 7.59 -16.20 32.92
C SER A 172 7.30 -14.84 32.28
N ALA A 173 6.02 -14.44 32.36
CA ALA A 173 5.54 -13.14 31.90
C ALA A 173 6.37 -11.95 32.42
N LEU A 174 6.76 -11.97 33.69
CA LEU A 174 7.32 -10.79 34.36
C LEU A 174 8.81 -10.55 34.07
N HIS A 175 9.50 -11.54 33.51
CA HIS A 175 10.89 -11.37 33.10
C HIS A 175 11.04 -11.33 31.57
N TYR A 176 10.28 -12.16 30.86
CA TYR A 176 10.47 -12.37 29.43
C TYR A 176 9.41 -11.68 28.56
N ALA A 177 8.18 -11.45 29.02
CA ALA A 177 7.20 -10.72 28.19
C ALA A 177 7.61 -9.26 27.92
N LYS A 178 8.62 -8.76 28.65
CA LYS A 178 9.14 -7.41 28.51
C LYS A 178 9.53 -7.06 27.08
N ILE A 179 10.17 -7.97 26.34
CA ILE A 179 10.65 -7.65 24.99
C ILE A 179 9.51 -7.54 23.99
N THR A 180 8.58 -8.49 24.02
CA THR A 180 7.40 -8.50 23.15
C THR A 180 6.46 -7.35 23.49
N SER A 181 6.24 -7.08 24.79
CA SER A 181 5.46 -5.93 25.26
C SER A 181 6.09 -4.60 24.89
N LEU A 182 7.42 -4.46 25.01
CA LEU A 182 8.13 -3.26 24.59
C LEU A 182 7.98 -3.06 23.08
N TYR A 183 8.02 -4.15 22.29
CA TYR A 183 7.82 -4.10 20.86
C TYR A 183 6.43 -3.57 20.48
N THR A 184 5.38 -4.12 21.11
CA THR A 184 3.99 -3.67 20.96
C THR A 184 3.79 -2.23 21.46
N PHE A 185 4.45 -1.86 22.56
CA PHE A 185 4.41 -0.51 23.11
C PHE A 185 5.05 0.53 22.19
N VAL A 186 6.26 0.29 21.70
CA VAL A 186 6.92 1.21 20.75
C VAL A 186 6.14 1.26 19.44
N THR A 187 5.49 0.16 19.04
CA THR A 187 4.55 0.18 17.89
C THR A 187 3.45 1.22 18.10
N ALA A 188 2.81 1.23 19.28
CA ALA A 188 1.82 2.24 19.66
C ALA A 188 2.42 3.66 19.74
N LEU A 189 3.61 3.80 20.34
CA LEU A 189 4.32 5.07 20.55
C LEU A 189 4.54 5.79 19.21
N LEU A 190 4.94 5.05 18.18
CA LEU A 190 5.22 5.54 16.83
C LEU A 190 3.96 5.75 15.96
N GLY A 191 2.77 5.61 16.55
CA GLY A 191 1.48 5.85 15.89
C GLY A 191 0.98 4.70 15.01
N PHE A 192 1.54 3.50 15.16
CA PHE A 192 1.07 2.30 14.46
C PHE A 192 0.10 1.49 15.31
N THR A 193 -0.63 0.57 14.66
CA THR A 193 -1.62 -0.29 15.35
C THR A 193 -0.93 -1.46 16.06
N PRO A 194 -0.98 -1.53 17.40
CA PRO A 194 -0.37 -2.63 18.14
C PRO A 194 -1.06 -3.97 17.85
N ASN A 195 -0.32 -5.06 18.00
CA ASN A 195 -0.63 -6.44 17.56
C ASN A 195 -0.72 -6.65 16.04
N LYS A 196 -0.68 -5.59 15.23
CA LYS A 196 -0.86 -5.67 13.77
C LYS A 196 0.32 -5.16 12.96
N HIS A 197 1.05 -4.16 13.47
CA HIS A 197 2.04 -3.38 12.71
C HIS A 197 3.46 -3.53 13.26
N GLU A 198 3.73 -4.48 14.15
CA GLU A 198 5.06 -4.78 14.67
C GLU A 198 6.07 -5.06 13.54
N GLY A 199 5.65 -5.76 12.48
CA GLY A 199 6.50 -6.00 11.30
C GLY A 199 6.95 -4.72 10.59
N LYS A 200 6.20 -3.61 10.73
CA LYS A 200 6.62 -2.31 10.19
C LYS A 200 7.80 -1.72 10.95
N LEU A 201 7.92 -2.00 12.25
CA LEU A 201 9.06 -1.56 13.06
C LEU A 201 10.32 -2.32 12.66
N THR A 202 10.22 -3.64 12.40
CA THR A 202 11.33 -4.42 11.86
C THR A 202 11.82 -3.82 10.53
N GLY A 203 10.89 -3.34 9.70
CA GLY A 203 11.26 -2.63 8.48
C GLY A 203 11.88 -1.26 8.71
N LEU A 204 11.28 -0.46 9.58
CA LEU A 204 11.78 0.87 9.92
C LEU A 204 13.19 0.82 10.56
N ALA A 205 13.49 -0.25 11.31
CA ALA A 205 14.78 -0.49 11.92
C ALA A 205 15.94 -0.51 10.91
N ALA A 206 15.71 -0.97 9.68
CA ALA A 206 16.74 -1.03 8.63
C ALA A 206 17.23 0.37 8.17
N TYR A 207 16.45 1.42 8.43
CA TYR A 207 16.81 2.81 8.11
C TYR A 207 17.48 3.55 9.27
N GLY A 208 17.55 2.94 10.44
CA GLY A 208 18.10 3.54 11.66
C GLY A 208 19.42 2.92 12.07
N ARG A 209 20.02 3.46 13.13
CA ARG A 209 21.17 2.85 13.82
C ARG A 209 20.91 2.85 15.32
N PRO A 210 21.20 1.74 16.03
CA PRO A 210 21.10 1.73 17.49
C PRO A 210 22.07 2.72 18.13
N THR A 211 21.61 3.49 19.12
CA THR A 211 22.49 4.40 19.89
C THR A 211 22.47 4.05 21.38
N GLN A 212 23.54 4.42 22.09
CA GLN A 212 23.63 4.18 23.53
C GLN A 212 22.62 5.00 24.34
N ALA A 213 22.32 6.23 23.89
CA ALA A 213 21.33 7.09 24.53
C ALA A 213 19.92 6.51 24.40
N CYS A 214 19.53 6.10 23.18
CA CYS A 214 18.23 5.46 22.94
C CYS A 214 18.12 4.14 23.71
N ARG A 215 19.19 3.33 23.73
CA ARG A 215 19.21 2.07 24.48
C ARG A 215 19.04 2.29 25.98
N SER A 216 19.64 3.33 26.54
CA SER A 216 19.50 3.65 27.96
C SER A 216 18.05 3.98 28.31
N LEU A 217 17.35 4.73 27.44
CA LEU A 217 15.92 5.01 27.57
C LEU A 217 15.07 3.72 27.48
N LEU A 218 15.28 2.92 26.43
CA LEU A 218 14.52 1.69 26.24
C LEU A 218 14.78 0.65 27.35
N ASN A 219 16.00 0.58 27.88
CA ASN A 219 16.33 -0.27 29.03
C ASN A 219 15.63 0.21 30.31
N GLN A 220 15.58 1.53 30.55
CA GLN A 220 14.82 2.08 31.68
C GLN A 220 13.35 1.64 31.61
N TRP A 221 12.76 1.75 30.42
CA TRP A 221 11.40 1.30 30.14
C TRP A 221 11.21 -0.20 30.32
N PHE A 222 12.15 -0.99 29.82
CA PHE A 222 12.15 -2.45 29.92
C PHE A 222 12.31 -2.93 31.37
N ASP A 223 13.15 -2.28 32.18
CA ASP A 223 13.50 -2.76 33.52
C ASP A 223 12.72 -2.14 34.65
N LEU A 224 12.57 -0.81 34.64
CA LEU A 224 12.02 -0.04 35.75
C LEU A 224 10.53 0.28 35.53
N ASP A 225 10.16 0.68 34.31
CA ASP A 225 8.81 1.18 34.01
C ASP A 225 7.89 0.15 33.35
N PHE A 226 8.32 -1.12 33.25
CA PHE A 226 7.60 -2.16 32.51
C PHE A 226 6.11 -2.26 32.86
N VAL A 227 5.77 -2.26 34.16
CA VAL A 227 4.37 -2.34 34.62
C VAL A 227 3.59 -1.09 34.18
N SER A 228 4.22 0.08 34.17
CA SER A 228 3.58 1.31 33.69
C SER A 228 3.35 1.25 32.17
N ILE A 229 4.29 0.71 31.40
CA ILE A 229 4.18 0.52 29.96
C ILE A 229 3.04 -0.44 29.62
N GLU A 230 2.99 -1.59 30.27
CA GLU A 230 1.92 -2.57 30.08
C GLU A 230 0.56 -1.95 30.42
N SER A 231 0.48 -1.18 31.52
CA SER A 231 -0.76 -0.48 31.90
C SER A 231 -1.15 0.66 30.94
N THR A 232 -0.31 1.00 29.96
CA THR A 232 -0.63 1.99 28.92
C THR A 232 -1.40 1.36 27.77
N LEU A 233 -1.35 0.03 27.63
CA LEU A 233 -2.06 -0.74 26.61
C LEU A 233 -3.10 -1.64 27.28
N GLU A 234 -4.37 -1.44 26.98
CA GLU A 234 -5.45 -2.29 27.50
C GLU A 234 -5.99 -3.19 26.38
N TRP A 235 -6.06 -4.50 26.61
CA TRP A 235 -6.64 -5.44 25.64
C TRP A 235 -8.16 -5.56 25.79
N ILE A 236 -8.89 -5.38 24.69
CA ILE A 236 -10.33 -5.69 24.64
C ILE A 236 -10.53 -7.15 24.20
N SER A 237 -11.07 -7.98 25.10
CA SER A 237 -11.50 -9.35 24.79
C SER A 237 -12.90 -9.39 24.16
N VAL A 238 -13.16 -10.37 23.30
CA VAL A 238 -14.37 -10.40 22.44
C VAL A 238 -15.35 -11.52 22.74
N TYR A 239 -15.29 -12.13 23.92
CA TYR A 239 -16.20 -13.21 24.29
C TYR A 239 -17.66 -12.73 24.24
N GLY A 240 -18.43 -13.26 23.29
CA GLY A 240 -19.85 -12.93 23.12
C GLY A 240 -20.14 -11.53 22.54
N HIS A 241 -19.15 -10.84 21.95
CA HIS A 241 -19.32 -9.53 21.35
C HIS A 241 -19.06 -9.54 19.83
N ASP A 242 -19.74 -8.66 19.10
CA ASP A 242 -19.59 -8.50 17.64
C ASP A 242 -18.36 -7.66 17.23
N GLN A 243 -17.65 -7.07 18.19
CA GLN A 243 -16.45 -6.25 17.93
C GLN A 243 -15.21 -7.13 17.77
N ALA A 244 -14.25 -6.67 16.96
CA ALA A 244 -12.96 -7.32 16.80
C ALA A 244 -12.02 -6.98 17.98
N PRO A 245 -11.13 -7.90 18.38
CA PRO A 245 -10.17 -7.68 19.45
C PRO A 245 -9.16 -6.59 19.06
N ALA A 246 -8.75 -5.77 20.02
CA ALA A 246 -7.76 -4.71 19.82
C ALA A 246 -7.14 -4.23 21.13
N PHE A 247 -5.93 -3.65 21.01
CA PHE A 247 -5.36 -2.81 22.07
C PHE A 247 -5.96 -1.40 22.04
N ILE A 248 -6.39 -0.92 23.20
CA ILE A 248 -6.66 0.51 23.46
C ILE A 248 -5.41 1.13 24.05
N VAL A 249 -4.97 2.24 23.45
CA VAL A 249 -3.87 3.05 23.97
C VAL A 249 -4.41 4.09 24.94
N ASN A 250 -3.89 4.11 26.17
CA ASN A 250 -4.12 5.23 27.09
C ASN A 250 -3.27 6.43 26.65
N GLU A 251 -3.86 7.32 25.84
CA GLU A 251 -3.16 8.47 25.25
C GLU A 251 -2.52 9.41 26.27
N ALA A 252 -3.13 9.59 27.45
CA ALA A 252 -2.56 10.44 28.50
C ALA A 252 -1.25 9.86 29.06
N ARG A 253 -1.20 8.54 29.29
CA ARG A 253 0.02 7.85 29.70
C ARG A 253 1.03 7.83 28.56
N MET A 254 0.60 7.48 27.35
CA MET A 254 1.44 7.41 26.15
C MET A 254 2.15 8.74 25.85
N GLN A 255 1.48 9.87 26.07
CA GLN A 255 2.08 11.19 25.85
C GLN A 255 3.33 11.44 26.69
N THR A 256 3.39 10.88 27.90
CA THR A 256 4.58 10.99 28.79
C THR A 256 5.80 10.33 28.13
N TYR A 257 5.60 9.16 27.53
CA TYR A 257 6.64 8.43 26.82
C TYR A 257 7.00 9.09 25.48
N ARG A 258 6.03 9.66 24.75
CA ARG A 258 6.33 10.47 23.54
C ARG A 258 7.20 11.67 23.86
N ASN A 259 6.97 12.34 24.99
CA ASN A 259 7.79 13.46 25.43
C ASN A 259 9.22 13.01 25.76
N ALA A 260 9.39 11.88 26.44
CA ALA A 260 10.70 11.30 26.74
C ALA A 260 11.45 10.83 25.46
N ALA A 261 10.71 10.35 24.46
CA ALA A 261 11.27 9.89 23.19
C ALA A 261 11.60 11.01 22.18
N LYS A 262 11.23 12.27 22.47
CA LYS A 262 11.28 13.39 21.51
C LYS A 262 12.67 13.67 20.93
N GLY A 263 13.73 13.25 21.63
CA GLY A 263 15.12 13.40 21.18
C GLY A 263 15.58 12.34 20.17
N PHE A 264 14.76 11.33 19.86
CA PHE A 264 15.13 10.20 19.01
C PHE A 264 14.25 10.15 17.75
N SER A 265 14.85 9.77 16.61
CA SER A 265 14.06 9.53 15.40
C SER A 265 13.26 8.22 15.52
N ARG A 266 12.25 8.04 14.66
CA ARG A 266 11.43 6.82 14.65
C ARG A 266 12.27 5.61 14.23
N GLU A 267 13.17 5.82 13.27
CA GLU A 267 14.12 4.84 12.75
C GLU A 267 15.13 4.45 13.84
N GLU A 268 15.64 5.41 14.61
CA GLU A 268 16.56 5.16 15.72
C GLU A 268 15.90 4.33 16.84
N LEU A 269 14.66 4.67 17.22
CA LEU A 269 13.88 3.91 18.19
C LEU A 269 13.63 2.48 17.71
N ALA A 270 13.20 2.31 16.46
CA ALA A 270 12.95 1.01 15.86
C ALA A 270 14.24 0.17 15.76
N ALA A 271 15.34 0.75 15.31
CA ALA A 271 16.63 0.08 15.19
C ALA A 271 17.18 -0.34 16.56
N THR A 272 17.08 0.53 17.57
CA THR A 272 17.53 0.21 18.92
C THR A 272 16.70 -0.90 19.56
N LEU A 273 15.37 -0.86 19.40
CA LEU A 273 14.47 -1.91 19.86
C LEU A 273 14.74 -3.25 19.17
N GLN A 274 14.92 -3.24 17.85
CA GLN A 274 15.22 -4.43 17.05
C GLN A 274 16.52 -5.08 17.55
N ASP A 275 17.59 -4.30 17.70
CA ASP A 275 18.86 -4.79 18.21
C ASP A 275 18.77 -5.30 19.66
N MET A 276 17.95 -4.65 20.52
CA MET A 276 17.67 -5.18 21.86
C MET A 276 16.96 -6.54 21.81
N ALA A 277 16.00 -6.72 20.91
CA ALA A 277 15.28 -7.99 20.77
C ALA A 277 16.18 -9.11 20.24
N GLU A 278 17.05 -8.81 19.26
CA GLU A 278 18.04 -9.75 18.75
C GLU A 278 19.00 -10.21 19.85
N ARG A 279 19.60 -9.26 20.61
CA ARG A 279 20.52 -9.58 21.71
C ARG A 279 19.84 -10.39 22.80
N HIS A 280 18.63 -10.04 23.17
CA HIS A 280 17.86 -10.75 24.19
C HIS A 280 17.65 -12.23 23.83
N VAL A 281 17.33 -12.52 22.57
CA VAL A 281 17.20 -13.92 22.10
C VAL A 281 18.54 -14.64 22.08
N LEU A 282 19.61 -13.97 21.62
CA LEU A 282 20.96 -14.56 21.64
C LEU A 282 21.45 -14.85 23.07
N GLU A 283 21.20 -13.96 24.03
CA GLU A 283 21.55 -14.16 25.44
C GLU A 283 20.82 -15.37 26.06
N ILE A 284 19.58 -15.64 25.66
CA ILE A 284 18.85 -16.85 26.07
C ILE A 284 19.55 -18.10 25.56
N LEU A 285 19.94 -18.10 24.28
CA LEU A 285 20.59 -19.24 23.63
C LEU A 285 22.01 -19.46 24.17
N ASP A 286 22.79 -18.40 24.35
CA ASP A 286 24.12 -18.47 24.96
C ASP A 286 24.05 -19.06 26.37
N ARG A 287 23.03 -18.67 27.14
CA ARG A 287 22.83 -19.21 28.48
C ARG A 287 22.37 -20.66 28.45
N ALA A 288 21.50 -21.05 27.52
CA ALA A 288 21.13 -22.44 27.30
C ALA A 288 22.37 -23.29 26.96
N ASN A 289 23.23 -22.79 26.08
CA ASN A 289 24.50 -23.43 25.73
C ASN A 289 25.43 -23.58 26.95
N SER A 290 25.52 -22.55 27.80
CA SER A 290 26.32 -22.60 29.05
C SER A 290 25.82 -23.64 30.06
N LEU A 291 24.54 -24.02 29.97
CA LEU A 291 23.90 -25.05 30.80
C LEU A 291 23.99 -26.45 30.17
N GLY A 292 24.63 -26.58 29.01
CA GLY A 292 24.76 -27.85 28.27
C GLY A 292 23.54 -28.21 27.42
N TRP A 293 22.59 -27.28 27.22
CA TRP A 293 21.44 -27.48 26.33
C TRP A 293 21.77 -27.06 24.90
N THR A 294 22.78 -27.72 24.33
CA THR A 294 23.29 -27.45 22.98
C THR A 294 22.73 -28.44 21.96
N HIS A 295 22.48 -27.98 20.74
CA HIS A 295 22.11 -28.84 19.61
C HIS A 295 22.53 -28.20 18.28
N GLU A 296 22.73 -28.98 17.22
CA GLU A 296 23.08 -28.47 15.89
C GLU A 296 21.87 -27.88 15.13
N ASN A 297 20.70 -28.46 15.34
CA ASN A 297 19.41 -28.03 14.77
C ASN A 297 18.60 -27.23 15.78
N ILE A 298 17.96 -26.15 15.32
CA ILE A 298 17.05 -25.33 16.13
C ILE A 298 15.70 -25.12 15.44
N CYS A 299 14.62 -25.21 16.24
CA CYS A 299 13.25 -24.93 15.84
C CYS A 299 12.72 -23.68 16.56
N LEU A 300 12.07 -22.76 15.85
CA LEU A 300 11.49 -21.53 16.42
C LEU A 300 9.96 -21.47 16.18
N ALA A 301 9.21 -21.01 17.19
CA ALA A 301 7.76 -20.72 17.08
C ALA A 301 7.27 -19.68 18.10
N GLY A 302 6.13 -19.06 17.83
CA GLY A 302 5.57 -17.97 18.63
C GLY A 302 5.76 -16.61 17.96
N GLY A 303 4.89 -15.65 18.32
CA GLY A 303 4.73 -14.40 17.59
C GLY A 303 5.99 -13.55 17.48
N LEU A 304 6.97 -13.69 18.39
CA LEU A 304 8.24 -12.97 18.28
C LEU A 304 9.00 -13.36 17.01
N PHE A 305 8.95 -14.63 16.61
CA PHE A 305 9.69 -15.14 15.45
C PHE A 305 9.00 -14.83 14.11
N ALA A 306 7.88 -14.10 14.11
CA ALA A 306 7.45 -13.35 12.94
C ALA A 306 8.48 -12.26 12.53
N ASN A 307 9.35 -11.87 13.47
CA ASN A 307 10.54 -11.06 13.24
C ASN A 307 11.65 -11.90 12.61
N VAL A 308 11.60 -12.00 11.29
CA VAL A 308 12.55 -12.78 10.47
C VAL A 308 14.03 -12.39 10.64
N LYS A 309 14.31 -11.17 11.11
CA LYS A 309 15.68 -10.72 11.36
C LYS A 309 16.26 -11.40 12.59
N ILE A 310 15.45 -11.59 13.65
CA ILE A 310 15.84 -12.41 14.81
C ILE A 310 16.20 -13.83 14.35
N ASN A 311 15.41 -14.42 13.45
CA ASN A 311 15.65 -15.76 12.93
C ASN A 311 16.98 -15.86 12.17
N GLN A 312 17.34 -14.83 11.39
CA GLN A 312 18.67 -14.72 10.78
C GLN A 312 19.78 -14.67 11.84
N ARG A 313 19.62 -13.85 12.89
CA ARG A 313 20.63 -13.76 13.97
C ARG A 313 20.81 -15.09 14.71
N VAL A 314 19.74 -15.86 14.89
CA VAL A 314 19.79 -17.19 15.51
C VAL A 314 20.65 -18.14 14.67
N ILE A 315 20.44 -18.26 13.36
CA ILE A 315 21.29 -19.15 12.55
C ILE A 315 22.76 -18.66 12.52
N GLU A 316 22.99 -17.34 12.47
CA GLU A 316 24.33 -16.74 12.50
C GLU A 316 25.07 -16.95 13.84
N SER A 317 24.37 -17.40 14.90
CA SER A 317 24.98 -17.72 16.20
C SER A 317 25.70 -19.07 16.25
N GLY A 318 25.60 -19.89 15.20
CA GLY A 318 26.36 -21.14 15.04
C GLY A 318 25.53 -22.43 14.92
N TYR A 319 24.20 -22.33 14.84
CA TYR A 319 23.37 -23.48 14.47
C TYR A 319 23.58 -23.86 12.99
N GLN A 320 23.45 -25.14 12.66
CA GLN A 320 23.65 -25.63 11.29
C GLN A 320 22.38 -25.61 10.47
N LYS A 321 21.22 -25.86 11.10
CA LYS A 321 19.92 -25.85 10.45
C LYS A 321 18.89 -25.15 11.31
N LEU A 322 18.07 -24.33 10.65
CA LEU A 322 16.98 -23.59 11.27
C LEU A 322 15.65 -23.98 10.63
N PHE A 323 14.68 -24.33 11.47
CA PHE A 323 13.28 -24.40 11.10
C PHE A 323 12.48 -23.36 11.89
N VAL A 324 11.60 -22.63 11.21
CA VAL A 324 10.64 -21.73 11.84
C VAL A 324 9.24 -22.16 11.41
N ALA A 325 8.33 -22.36 12.37
CA ALA A 325 6.95 -22.73 12.06
C ALA A 325 6.31 -21.65 11.15
N PRO A 326 5.89 -21.97 9.91
CA PRO A 326 5.34 -20.96 8.98
C PRO A 326 4.15 -20.15 9.52
N PRO A 327 3.12 -20.77 10.16
CA PRO A 327 2.15 -20.02 10.95
C PRO A 327 2.79 -19.63 12.30
N MET A 328 3.64 -18.60 12.26
CA MET A 328 4.46 -18.16 13.40
C MET A 328 3.62 -17.66 14.59
N THR A 329 2.39 -17.21 14.32
CA THR A 329 1.45 -16.67 15.30
C THR A 329 0.59 -17.76 15.96
N ASP A 330 -0.35 -17.36 16.81
CA ASP A 330 -1.18 -18.30 17.59
C ASP A 330 -2.06 -19.22 16.73
N ASP A 331 -2.31 -18.87 15.46
CA ASP A 331 -2.99 -19.76 14.53
C ASP A 331 -2.23 -21.09 14.35
N GLY A 332 -0.89 -21.07 14.36
CA GLY A 332 -0.05 -22.27 14.28
C GLY A 332 -0.25 -23.25 15.43
N THR A 333 -0.74 -22.79 16.59
CA THR A 333 -0.98 -23.67 17.74
C THR A 333 -2.14 -24.64 17.51
N ALA A 334 -3.07 -24.33 16.59
CA ALA A 334 -4.10 -25.29 16.20
C ALA A 334 -3.47 -26.55 15.61
N LEU A 335 -2.52 -26.38 14.68
CA LEU A 335 -1.79 -27.49 14.07
C LEU A 335 -0.91 -28.21 15.10
N GLY A 336 -0.17 -27.46 15.91
CA GLY A 336 0.68 -28.02 16.95
C GLY A 336 -0.09 -28.83 18.01
N ALA A 337 -1.29 -28.40 18.39
CA ALA A 337 -2.13 -29.15 19.32
C ALA A 337 -2.57 -30.50 18.73
N ALA A 338 -2.97 -30.52 17.45
CA ALA A 338 -3.34 -31.76 16.76
C ALA A 338 -2.14 -32.72 16.63
N TRP A 339 -0.98 -32.22 16.21
CA TRP A 339 0.24 -33.02 16.14
C TRP A 339 0.70 -33.54 17.49
N HIS A 340 0.63 -32.73 18.54
CA HIS A 340 0.97 -33.20 19.88
C HIS A 340 0.07 -34.36 20.33
N ALA A 341 -1.24 -34.27 20.07
CA ALA A 341 -2.19 -35.34 20.39
C ALA A 341 -1.92 -36.64 19.57
N LEU A 342 -1.44 -36.51 18.32
CA LEU A 342 -1.15 -37.64 17.44
C LEU A 342 0.25 -38.24 17.63
N SER A 343 1.23 -37.46 18.10
CA SER A 343 2.66 -37.82 18.12
C SER A 343 3.00 -39.14 18.85
N ARG A 344 2.10 -39.66 19.67
CA ARG A 344 2.27 -40.95 20.37
C ARG A 344 1.83 -42.15 19.53
N LYS A 345 1.26 -41.93 18.33
CA LYS A 345 0.78 -42.99 17.44
C LYS A 345 1.91 -43.49 16.53
N PRO A 346 2.06 -44.82 16.31
CA PRO A 346 3.12 -45.39 15.48
C PRO A 346 3.10 -44.95 14.00
N GLU A 347 1.94 -44.53 13.49
CA GLU A 347 1.72 -44.20 12.07
C GLU A 347 2.11 -42.75 11.72
N PHE A 348 2.54 -41.97 12.71
CA PHE A 348 2.84 -40.55 12.57
C PHE A 348 4.11 -40.31 11.72
N LYS A 349 3.95 -39.63 10.58
CA LYS A 349 5.02 -39.16 9.69
C LYS A 349 4.81 -37.70 9.35
N ASP A 350 5.78 -36.87 9.68
CA ASP A 350 5.63 -35.43 9.67
C ASP A 350 6.90 -34.73 9.17
N GLU A 351 6.78 -34.17 7.97
CA GLU A 351 7.68 -33.15 7.44
C GLU A 351 6.79 -32.13 6.73
N LEU A 352 6.95 -30.85 7.09
CA LEU A 352 6.19 -29.78 6.47
C LEU A 352 6.82 -29.41 5.14
N ASN A 353 6.23 -29.94 4.07
CA ASN A 353 6.64 -29.67 2.69
C ASN A 353 5.76 -28.63 1.99
N THR A 354 4.64 -28.22 2.61
CA THR A 354 3.72 -27.23 2.07
C THR A 354 2.88 -26.61 3.19
N VAL A 355 2.20 -25.50 2.91
CA VAL A 355 1.18 -24.91 3.77
C VAL A 355 -0.14 -24.64 3.03
N TYR A 356 -0.32 -25.19 1.83
CA TYR A 356 -1.51 -24.95 1.00
C TYR A 356 -2.74 -25.74 1.46
N TRP A 357 -3.03 -25.72 2.76
CA TRP A 357 -4.09 -26.50 3.41
C TRP A 357 -5.39 -25.73 3.64
N GLY A 358 -5.42 -24.45 3.30
CA GLY A 358 -6.64 -23.64 3.37
C GLY A 358 -7.62 -23.97 2.23
N PRO A 359 -8.74 -23.24 2.13
CA PRO A 359 -9.75 -23.47 1.11
C PRO A 359 -9.22 -23.46 -0.32
N SER A 360 -9.62 -24.47 -1.10
CA SER A 360 -9.42 -24.54 -2.55
C SER A 360 -10.77 -24.50 -3.27
N TYR A 361 -10.77 -24.07 -4.53
CA TYR A 361 -11.97 -23.88 -5.33
C TYR A 361 -11.83 -24.61 -6.66
N LYS A 362 -12.83 -25.40 -7.03
CA LYS A 362 -12.85 -26.08 -8.33
C LYS A 362 -12.94 -25.04 -9.45
N THR A 363 -12.35 -25.36 -10.60
CA THR A 363 -12.44 -24.56 -11.84
C THR A 363 -13.87 -24.13 -12.17
N SER A 364 -14.87 -25.02 -11.99
CA SER A 364 -16.29 -24.70 -12.22
C SER A 364 -16.87 -23.68 -11.23
N GLN A 365 -16.37 -23.64 -9.99
CA GLN A 365 -16.79 -22.63 -8.99
C GLN A 365 -16.19 -21.27 -9.31
N ILE A 366 -14.93 -21.25 -9.77
CA ILE A 366 -14.25 -20.04 -10.24
C ILE A 366 -14.98 -19.47 -11.46
N GLU A 367 -15.22 -20.30 -12.49
CA GLU A 367 -15.94 -19.91 -13.69
C GLU A 367 -17.33 -19.36 -13.38
N LYS A 368 -18.07 -20.05 -12.49
CA LYS A 368 -19.37 -19.54 -12.01
C LYS A 368 -19.25 -18.17 -11.36
N ALA A 369 -18.22 -17.92 -10.55
CA ALA A 369 -17.99 -16.62 -9.93
C ALA A 369 -17.71 -15.52 -10.97
N LEU A 370 -16.86 -15.82 -11.96
CA LEU A 370 -16.56 -14.92 -13.08
C LEU A 370 -17.81 -14.56 -13.89
N ILE A 371 -18.59 -15.57 -14.30
CA ILE A 371 -19.83 -15.40 -15.05
C ILE A 371 -20.86 -14.60 -14.24
N THR A 372 -21.04 -14.93 -12.96
CA THR A 372 -22.00 -14.25 -12.08
C THR A 372 -21.64 -12.78 -11.89
N ALA A 373 -20.35 -12.46 -11.79
CA ALA A 373 -19.87 -11.09 -11.70
C ALA A 373 -19.93 -10.34 -13.05
N GLY A 374 -20.20 -11.02 -14.16
CA GLY A 374 -20.21 -10.45 -15.51
C GLY A 374 -18.81 -10.08 -16.01
N VAL A 375 -17.78 -10.78 -15.51
CA VAL A 375 -16.37 -10.54 -15.85
C VAL A 375 -16.04 -11.18 -17.19
N GLN A 376 -15.40 -10.43 -18.08
CA GLN A 376 -14.77 -10.94 -19.29
C GLN A 376 -13.42 -11.56 -18.93
N PHE A 377 -13.16 -12.77 -19.41
CA PHE A 377 -11.92 -13.49 -19.16
C PHE A 377 -11.49 -14.27 -20.40
N LYS A 378 -10.19 -14.56 -20.49
CA LYS A 378 -9.61 -15.41 -21.53
C LYS A 378 -9.14 -16.72 -20.92
N ARG A 379 -9.19 -17.79 -21.70
CA ARG A 379 -8.57 -19.06 -21.32
C ARG A 379 -7.20 -19.19 -21.99
N ILE A 380 -6.15 -19.34 -21.18
CA ILE A 380 -4.77 -19.45 -21.64
C ILE A 380 -4.27 -20.89 -21.50
N SER A 381 -3.54 -21.38 -22.50
CA SER A 381 -3.03 -22.75 -22.56
C SER A 381 -1.70 -22.94 -21.83
N ASP A 382 -0.83 -21.93 -21.85
CA ASP A 382 0.41 -21.88 -21.08
C ASP A 382 0.38 -20.69 -20.11
N PRO A 383 -0.14 -20.91 -18.88
CA PRO A 383 -0.16 -19.88 -17.85
C PRO A 383 1.22 -19.34 -17.47
N ALA A 384 2.24 -20.20 -17.42
CA ALA A 384 3.56 -19.81 -16.96
C ALA A 384 4.22 -18.83 -17.93
N ASP A 385 4.23 -19.17 -19.23
CA ASP A 385 4.80 -18.31 -20.27
C ASP A 385 4.00 -17.00 -20.40
N THR A 386 2.67 -17.08 -20.36
CA THR A 386 1.82 -15.87 -20.45
C THR A 386 2.05 -14.92 -19.28
N ILE A 387 2.11 -15.43 -18.04
CA ILE A 387 2.35 -14.58 -16.86
C ILE A 387 3.77 -14.00 -16.91
N ALA A 388 4.77 -14.79 -17.32
CA ALA A 388 6.13 -14.29 -17.52
C ALA A 388 6.18 -13.14 -18.54
N ASP A 389 5.51 -13.28 -19.69
CA ASP A 389 5.41 -12.23 -20.71
C ASP A 389 4.77 -10.94 -20.21
N LEU A 390 3.78 -11.05 -19.31
CA LEU A 390 3.16 -9.91 -18.66
C LEU A 390 4.13 -9.22 -17.70
N LEU A 391 4.86 -9.99 -16.90
CA LEU A 391 5.85 -9.48 -15.95
C LEU A 391 7.04 -8.82 -16.64
N VAL A 392 7.49 -9.34 -17.80
CA VAL A 392 8.52 -8.70 -18.65
C VAL A 392 8.08 -7.31 -19.13
N LYS A 393 6.77 -7.11 -19.30
CA LYS A 393 6.15 -5.82 -19.69
C LYS A 393 5.75 -4.96 -18.49
N ASP A 394 6.35 -5.23 -17.33
CA ASP A 394 6.09 -4.58 -16.04
C ASP A 394 4.60 -4.54 -15.63
N GLN A 395 3.81 -5.53 -16.08
CA GLN A 395 2.42 -5.68 -15.65
C GLN A 395 2.37 -6.44 -14.33
N VAL A 396 1.48 -6.01 -13.42
CA VAL A 396 1.27 -6.66 -12.13
C VAL A 396 0.21 -7.75 -12.24
N VAL A 397 0.56 -8.96 -11.82
CA VAL A 397 -0.30 -10.14 -11.94
C VAL A 397 -0.70 -10.66 -10.56
N ALA A 398 -1.98 -10.58 -10.23
CA ALA A 398 -2.54 -11.30 -9.09
C ALA A 398 -2.75 -12.78 -9.44
N VAL A 399 -2.46 -13.67 -8.52
CA VAL A 399 -2.53 -15.12 -8.68
C VAL A 399 -3.48 -15.70 -7.62
N PHE A 400 -4.47 -16.48 -8.10
CA PHE A 400 -5.40 -17.24 -7.28
C PHE A 400 -5.45 -18.70 -7.77
N GLN A 401 -4.80 -19.62 -7.06
CA GLN A 401 -4.75 -21.03 -7.45
C GLN A 401 -4.75 -21.97 -6.24
N GLY A 402 -5.24 -23.20 -6.40
CA GLY A 402 -5.07 -24.27 -5.43
C GLY A 402 -5.55 -23.96 -4.01
N GLY A 403 -5.01 -24.70 -3.06
CA GLY A 403 -5.24 -24.49 -1.63
C GLY A 403 -4.59 -23.20 -1.12
N MET A 404 -5.32 -22.46 -0.30
CA MET A 404 -4.80 -21.26 0.34
C MET A 404 -3.67 -21.59 1.32
N GLU A 405 -2.68 -20.71 1.42
CA GLU A 405 -1.60 -20.76 2.41
C GLU A 405 -2.15 -20.64 3.86
N PHE A 406 -1.65 -21.48 4.76
CA PHE A 406 -1.85 -21.35 6.20
C PHE A 406 -0.74 -20.51 6.83
N GLY A 407 -1.11 -19.55 7.67
CA GLY A 407 -0.23 -18.53 8.23
C GLY A 407 -0.32 -17.16 7.55
N PRO A 408 0.56 -16.22 7.91
CA PRO A 408 0.43 -14.81 7.54
C PRO A 408 1.08 -14.43 6.20
N ARG A 409 1.81 -15.34 5.55
CA ARG A 409 2.55 -15.07 4.30
C ARG A 409 1.79 -15.62 3.10
N ALA A 410 1.74 -14.85 2.02
CA ALA A 410 1.34 -15.38 0.72
C ALA A 410 2.56 -15.99 0.04
N LEU A 411 2.40 -17.20 -0.51
CA LEU A 411 3.48 -18.05 -0.99
C LEU A 411 3.16 -18.56 -2.41
N GLY A 412 2.51 -17.73 -3.22
CA GLY A 412 2.22 -18.02 -4.63
C GLY A 412 0.80 -18.47 -4.96
N ASN A 413 -0.07 -18.74 -3.96
CA ASN A 413 -1.44 -19.19 -4.21
C ASN A 413 -2.48 -18.09 -4.03
N ARG A 414 -2.22 -17.12 -3.14
CA ARG A 414 -3.02 -15.88 -2.98
C ARG A 414 -2.09 -14.66 -3.01
N SER A 415 -1.43 -14.48 -4.14
CA SER A 415 -0.25 -13.60 -4.28
C SER A 415 -0.41 -12.55 -5.35
N VAL A 416 0.40 -11.50 -5.26
CA VAL A 416 0.58 -10.48 -6.31
C VAL A 416 2.04 -10.52 -6.73
N LEU A 417 2.25 -10.82 -8.00
CA LEU A 417 3.57 -10.91 -8.63
C LEU A 417 3.86 -9.64 -9.42
N ALA A 418 5.12 -9.19 -9.37
CA ALA A 418 5.61 -8.08 -10.18
C ALA A 418 7.10 -8.24 -10.49
N SER A 419 7.56 -7.56 -11.55
CA SER A 419 8.98 -7.45 -11.91
C SER A 419 9.78 -6.87 -10.74
N ALA A 420 10.91 -7.49 -10.42
CA ALA A 420 11.82 -7.02 -9.37
C ALA A 420 12.92 -6.07 -9.86
N ALA A 421 12.92 -5.75 -11.16
CA ALA A 421 14.00 -5.00 -11.81
C ALA A 421 14.14 -3.54 -11.33
N HIS A 422 13.06 -2.94 -10.81
CA HIS A 422 13.02 -1.50 -10.51
C HIS A 422 12.35 -1.21 -9.16
N CYS A 423 13.03 -0.52 -8.25
CA CYS A 423 12.53 -0.23 -6.89
C CYS A 423 11.18 0.51 -6.86
N GLY A 424 10.83 1.27 -7.90
CA GLY A 424 9.56 2.00 -8.00
C GLY A 424 8.31 1.12 -7.95
N ILE A 425 8.45 -0.19 -8.21
CA ILE A 425 7.34 -1.15 -8.08
C ILE A 425 6.82 -1.25 -6.65
N ASN A 426 7.67 -1.08 -5.63
CA ASN A 426 7.26 -1.12 -4.23
C ASN A 426 6.28 0.01 -3.90
N GLU A 427 6.60 1.23 -4.34
CA GLU A 427 5.72 2.39 -4.17
C GLU A 427 4.41 2.21 -4.94
N SER A 428 4.48 1.73 -6.19
CA SER A 428 3.31 1.42 -7.02
C SER A 428 2.38 0.41 -6.34
N LEU A 429 2.92 -0.70 -5.85
CA LEU A 429 2.15 -1.73 -5.14
C LEU A 429 1.61 -1.23 -3.80
N ASN A 430 2.38 -0.47 -3.03
CA ASN A 430 1.89 0.19 -1.81
C ASN A 430 0.69 1.09 -2.12
N ASN A 431 0.76 1.93 -3.15
CA ASN A 431 -0.33 2.82 -3.57
C ASN A 431 -1.57 2.04 -4.04
N ARG A 432 -1.39 1.02 -4.90
CA ARG A 432 -2.49 0.20 -5.45
C ARG A 432 -3.20 -0.60 -4.35
N LEU A 433 -2.44 -1.22 -3.43
CA LEU A 433 -2.97 -2.03 -2.33
C LEU A 433 -3.32 -1.20 -1.08
N ASN A 434 -3.13 0.12 -1.13
CA ASN A 434 -3.34 1.07 -0.03
C ASN A 434 -2.48 0.78 1.22
N ARG A 435 -1.26 0.27 1.04
CA ARG A 435 -0.34 -0.12 2.11
C ARG A 435 0.71 0.96 2.37
N THR A 436 1.35 0.86 3.53
CA THR A 436 2.39 1.77 4.03
C THR A 436 3.59 0.96 4.52
N GLU A 437 4.03 0.00 3.69
CA GLU A 437 5.20 -0.82 4.01
C GLU A 437 6.48 -0.02 3.78
N PHE A 438 7.40 -0.06 4.75
CA PHE A 438 8.71 0.61 4.68
C PHE A 438 9.76 -0.22 3.92
N MET A 439 9.59 -1.54 3.92
CA MET A 439 10.53 -2.45 3.28
C MET A 439 10.06 -2.87 1.91
N PRO A 440 11.02 -3.14 1.01
CA PRO A 440 10.81 -3.95 -0.17
C PRO A 440 9.97 -5.19 0.12
N PHE A 441 9.13 -5.56 -0.84
CA PHE A 441 8.40 -6.82 -0.78
C PHE A 441 9.36 -8.01 -0.95
N ALA A 442 8.89 -9.21 -0.60
CA ALA A 442 9.75 -10.39 -0.59
C ALA A 442 10.07 -10.88 -2.02
N PRO A 443 11.28 -11.38 -2.27
CA PRO A 443 11.55 -12.12 -3.49
C PRO A 443 10.90 -13.49 -3.47
N VAL A 444 10.48 -13.96 -4.64
CA VAL A 444 10.26 -15.38 -4.93
C VAL A 444 11.28 -15.83 -5.97
N THR A 445 11.96 -16.95 -5.68
CA THR A 445 13.14 -17.45 -6.43
C THR A 445 13.06 -18.97 -6.54
N ARG A 446 13.59 -19.54 -7.63
CA ARG A 446 13.67 -21.00 -7.75
C ARG A 446 14.70 -21.54 -6.78
N SER A 447 14.45 -22.71 -6.20
CA SER A 447 15.39 -23.32 -5.25
C SER A 447 16.77 -23.57 -5.86
N GLU A 448 16.85 -23.86 -7.16
CA GLU A 448 18.10 -24.06 -7.91
C GLU A 448 18.91 -22.78 -8.13
N ASP A 449 18.26 -21.61 -8.18
CA ASP A 449 18.89 -20.30 -8.37
C ASP A 449 19.32 -19.65 -7.03
N ALA A 450 19.04 -20.32 -5.91
CA ALA A 450 19.11 -19.72 -4.58
C ALA A 450 20.54 -19.27 -4.21
N GLN A 451 21.56 -20.08 -4.55
CA GLN A 451 22.97 -19.77 -4.27
C GLN A 451 23.50 -18.59 -5.09
N GLU A 452 22.92 -18.34 -6.27
CA GLU A 452 23.26 -17.16 -7.07
C GLU A 452 22.66 -15.88 -6.50
N CYS A 453 21.52 -16.00 -5.80
CA CYS A 453 20.79 -14.86 -5.25
C CYS A 453 21.19 -14.51 -3.81
N TYR A 454 21.55 -15.50 -3.00
CA TYR A 454 21.66 -15.36 -1.54
C TYR A 454 22.92 -16.04 -1.00
N LEU A 455 23.50 -15.42 0.04
CA LEU A 455 24.67 -15.95 0.72
C LEU A 455 24.26 -16.93 1.84
N ASN A 456 24.94 -18.07 1.92
CA ASN A 456 24.76 -19.12 2.95
C ASN A 456 23.30 -19.62 3.08
N ILE A 457 22.59 -19.70 1.96
CA ILE A 457 21.16 -20.05 1.93
C ILE A 457 20.89 -21.49 2.36
N GLU A 458 21.87 -22.40 2.25
CA GLU A 458 21.69 -23.84 2.49
C GLU A 458 21.23 -24.12 3.92
N ALA A 459 21.77 -23.39 4.90
CA ALA A 459 21.46 -23.55 6.32
C ALA A 459 20.00 -23.20 6.66
N VAL A 460 19.34 -22.43 5.78
CA VAL A 460 17.99 -21.91 6.01
C VAL A 460 17.04 -22.14 4.83
N ALA A 461 17.42 -22.98 3.87
CA ALA A 461 16.67 -23.18 2.62
C ALA A 461 15.21 -23.58 2.87
N HIS A 462 14.96 -24.46 3.84
CA HIS A 462 13.60 -24.85 4.24
C HIS A 462 12.81 -23.66 4.79
N SER A 463 13.34 -22.95 5.79
CA SER A 463 12.71 -21.74 6.35
C SER A 463 12.46 -20.65 5.29
N ALA A 464 13.36 -20.54 4.32
CA ALA A 464 13.25 -19.65 3.17
C ALA A 464 12.15 -20.07 2.17
N GLN A 465 11.66 -21.30 2.15
CA GLN A 465 10.47 -21.65 1.35
C GLN A 465 9.19 -20.95 1.85
N PHE A 466 9.17 -20.54 3.12
CA PHE A 466 8.01 -19.99 3.79
C PHE A 466 8.16 -18.50 4.13
N MET A 467 9.22 -17.85 3.66
CA MET A 467 9.58 -16.48 4.01
C MET A 467 9.63 -16.21 5.51
N THR A 468 10.19 -17.15 6.27
CA THR A 468 10.30 -17.07 7.74
C THR A 468 11.69 -16.63 8.22
N VAL A 469 12.60 -16.30 7.32
CA VAL A 469 13.98 -15.91 7.65
C VAL A 469 14.48 -14.85 6.67
N THR A 470 15.35 -13.94 7.11
CA THR A 470 16.11 -13.08 6.20
C THR A 470 17.49 -13.66 5.90
N VAL A 471 18.01 -13.36 4.72
CA VAL A 471 19.34 -13.77 4.26
C VAL A 471 20.03 -12.60 3.59
N ASN A 472 21.36 -12.61 3.61
CA ASN A 472 22.17 -11.61 2.90
C ASN A 472 22.11 -11.88 1.39
N CYS A 473 21.91 -10.84 0.59
CA CYS A 473 21.84 -10.93 -0.87
C CYS A 473 23.24 -10.94 -1.50
N SER A 474 23.38 -11.65 -2.62
CA SER A 474 24.56 -11.56 -3.48
C SER A 474 24.61 -10.23 -4.23
N GLU A 475 25.77 -9.85 -4.78
CA GLU A 475 25.90 -8.67 -5.65
C GLU A 475 24.96 -8.75 -6.87
N LYS A 476 24.81 -9.95 -7.44
CA LYS A 476 23.90 -10.19 -8.56
C LYS A 476 22.45 -9.87 -8.19
N MET A 477 22.00 -10.36 -7.03
CA MET A 477 20.64 -10.08 -6.54
C MET A 477 20.41 -8.59 -6.28
N MET A 478 21.39 -7.91 -5.68
CA MET A 478 21.35 -6.46 -5.42
C MET A 478 21.29 -5.64 -6.71
N SER A 479 21.98 -6.07 -7.76
CA SER A 479 22.02 -5.40 -9.07
C SER A 479 20.77 -5.69 -9.91
N ASP A 480 20.40 -6.96 -10.04
CA ASP A 480 19.42 -7.41 -11.04
C ASP A 480 17.98 -7.30 -10.54
N CYS A 481 17.79 -7.45 -9.23
CA CYS A 481 16.49 -7.48 -8.56
C CYS A 481 16.43 -6.51 -7.36
N PRO A 482 16.77 -5.22 -7.52
CA PRO A 482 16.89 -4.28 -6.41
C PRO A 482 15.55 -3.98 -5.71
N ALA A 483 14.42 -4.29 -6.34
CA ALA A 483 13.10 -4.04 -5.76
C ALA A 483 12.72 -4.97 -4.61
N VAL A 484 13.46 -6.06 -4.40
CA VAL A 484 13.18 -7.08 -3.37
C VAL A 484 14.33 -7.20 -2.34
N VAL A 485 15.32 -6.32 -2.46
CA VAL A 485 16.48 -6.23 -1.57
C VAL A 485 16.30 -5.07 -0.60
N HIS A 486 16.36 -5.38 0.69
CA HIS A 486 16.31 -4.43 1.78
C HIS A 486 17.50 -3.45 1.78
N VAL A 487 17.32 -2.31 2.42
CA VAL A 487 18.34 -1.25 2.55
C VAL A 487 19.64 -1.74 3.23
N ASP A 488 19.54 -2.77 4.07
CA ASP A 488 20.68 -3.40 4.76
C ASP A 488 21.33 -4.53 3.95
N GLY A 489 20.96 -4.70 2.68
CA GLY A 489 21.48 -5.74 1.80
C GLY A 489 20.90 -7.14 2.03
N THR A 490 19.86 -7.26 2.85
CA THR A 490 19.16 -8.54 3.08
C THR A 490 17.92 -8.70 2.20
N ALA A 491 17.36 -9.90 2.16
CA ALA A 491 16.01 -10.15 1.67
C ALA A 491 15.32 -11.22 2.51
N ARG A 492 14.00 -11.30 2.42
CA ARG A 492 13.18 -12.36 3.04
C ARG A 492 12.59 -13.26 1.95
N PRO A 493 13.37 -14.20 1.40
CA PRO A 493 12.99 -14.94 0.20
C PRO A 493 11.86 -15.94 0.42
N GLN A 494 11.17 -16.27 -0.67
CA GLN A 494 10.45 -17.51 -0.87
C GLN A 494 11.21 -18.36 -1.89
N LEU A 495 11.70 -19.52 -1.47
CA LEU A 495 12.23 -20.54 -2.39
C LEU A 495 11.10 -21.44 -2.90
N VAL A 496 11.12 -21.75 -4.19
CA VAL A 496 10.09 -22.56 -4.87
C VAL A 496 10.75 -23.65 -5.72
N SER A 497 10.28 -24.89 -5.57
CA SER A 497 10.62 -26.00 -6.47
C SER A 497 9.48 -26.31 -7.45
N SER A 498 9.78 -27.12 -8.48
CA SER A 498 8.81 -27.63 -9.45
C SER A 498 7.68 -28.41 -8.81
N GLU A 499 7.96 -29.16 -7.75
CA GLU A 499 6.98 -29.97 -7.01
C GLU A 499 6.16 -29.10 -6.05
N GLY A 500 6.81 -28.11 -5.41
CA GLY A 500 6.21 -27.27 -4.40
C GLY A 500 5.15 -26.31 -4.95
N ASN A 501 5.46 -25.57 -6.02
CA ASN A 501 4.48 -24.72 -6.71
C ASN A 501 4.78 -24.67 -8.23
N PRO A 502 4.27 -25.63 -9.02
CA PRO A 502 4.62 -25.79 -10.43
C PRO A 502 4.36 -24.53 -11.28
N LEU A 503 3.27 -23.81 -11.01
CA LEU A 503 2.95 -22.59 -11.76
C LEU A 503 4.00 -21.51 -11.51
N ILE A 504 4.28 -21.19 -10.25
CA ILE A 504 5.22 -20.13 -9.88
C ILE A 504 6.64 -20.48 -10.33
N TYR A 505 7.04 -21.75 -10.17
CA TYR A 505 8.30 -22.26 -10.69
C TYR A 505 8.41 -22.08 -12.21
N GLY A 506 7.35 -22.44 -12.95
CA GLY A 506 7.29 -22.24 -14.40
C GLY A 506 7.39 -20.76 -14.79
N VAL A 507 6.65 -19.88 -14.11
CA VAL A 507 6.72 -18.43 -14.33
C VAL A 507 8.14 -17.90 -14.15
N LEU A 508 8.80 -18.28 -13.05
CA LEU A 508 10.19 -17.88 -12.78
C LEU A 508 11.15 -18.39 -13.84
N THR A 509 10.99 -19.64 -14.28
CA THR A 509 11.83 -20.25 -15.32
C THR A 509 11.70 -19.47 -16.64
N ARG A 510 10.47 -19.22 -17.10
CA ARG A 510 10.21 -18.45 -18.33
C ARG A 510 10.65 -16.99 -18.20
N TYR A 511 10.49 -16.39 -17.03
CA TYR A 511 10.92 -15.02 -16.77
C TYR A 511 12.45 -14.91 -16.79
N ALA A 512 13.16 -15.86 -16.17
CA ALA A 512 14.62 -15.93 -16.18
C ALA A 512 15.16 -16.15 -17.61
N GLU A 513 14.57 -17.06 -18.39
CA GLU A 513 14.93 -17.27 -19.81
C GLU A 513 14.81 -15.99 -20.65
N LYS A 514 13.83 -15.12 -20.36
CA LYS A 514 13.57 -13.89 -21.12
C LYS A 514 14.36 -12.67 -20.63
N THR A 515 14.86 -12.68 -19.40
CA THR A 515 15.39 -11.46 -18.75
C THR A 515 16.72 -11.63 -18.03
N GLU A 516 17.19 -12.87 -17.85
CA GLU A 516 18.34 -13.25 -17.00
C GLU A 516 18.18 -12.90 -15.51
N ARG A 517 16.98 -12.47 -15.09
CA ARG A 517 16.66 -12.14 -13.69
C ARG A 517 16.01 -13.33 -13.00
N LEU A 518 16.51 -13.65 -11.81
CA LEU A 518 16.20 -14.90 -11.10
C LEU A 518 15.12 -14.75 -10.02
N ALA A 519 14.62 -13.52 -9.79
CA ALA A 519 13.63 -13.26 -8.76
C ALA A 519 12.52 -12.32 -9.25
N LEU A 520 11.34 -12.52 -8.65
CA LEU A 520 10.18 -11.64 -8.80
C LEU A 520 9.77 -11.09 -7.43
N VAL A 521 9.04 -9.99 -7.42
CA VAL A 521 8.30 -9.56 -6.23
C VAL A 521 7.18 -10.55 -5.98
N ASN A 522 7.08 -11.08 -4.76
CA ASN A 522 5.88 -11.73 -4.25
C ASN A 522 5.37 -10.97 -3.01
N THR A 523 4.12 -10.52 -3.08
CA THR A 523 3.42 -9.94 -1.94
C THR A 523 2.01 -10.51 -1.79
N SER A 524 1.45 -10.38 -0.59
CA SER A 524 0.12 -10.91 -0.30
C SER A 524 -0.98 -10.25 -1.12
N PHE A 525 -1.97 -11.04 -1.54
CA PHE A 525 -3.11 -10.50 -2.26
C PHE A 525 -4.20 -10.05 -1.29
N ASN A 526 -4.11 -8.80 -0.86
CA ASN A 526 -5.08 -8.11 0.01
C ASN A 526 -4.80 -6.60 0.06
N ARG A 527 -5.77 -5.81 0.50
CA ARG A 527 -5.55 -4.40 0.80
C ARG A 527 -5.10 -4.20 2.24
N HIS A 528 -4.65 -2.99 2.57
CA HIS A 528 -4.29 -2.65 3.94
C HIS A 528 -5.44 -2.89 4.92
N GLU A 529 -5.11 -3.51 6.07
CA GLU A 529 -6.03 -3.95 7.13
C GLU A 529 -7.05 -5.04 6.74
N GLU A 530 -7.02 -5.58 5.52
CA GLU A 530 -7.82 -6.75 5.14
C GLU A 530 -6.99 -8.05 5.24
N PRO A 531 -7.60 -9.20 5.57
CA PRO A 531 -6.96 -10.52 5.45
C PRO A 531 -6.65 -10.88 3.99
N ILE A 532 -5.71 -11.80 3.76
CA ILE A 532 -5.45 -12.39 2.43
C ILE A 532 -6.76 -12.90 1.80
N VAL A 533 -7.00 -12.64 0.51
CA VAL A 533 -8.24 -13.07 -0.18
C VAL A 533 -8.44 -14.58 -0.07
N CYS A 534 -9.66 -15.01 0.25
CA CYS A 534 -9.97 -16.42 0.47
C CYS A 534 -10.75 -17.00 -0.72
N SER A 535 -11.87 -16.37 -1.09
CA SER A 535 -12.77 -16.84 -2.14
C SER A 535 -12.52 -16.19 -3.51
N PRO A 536 -13.02 -16.77 -4.61
CA PRO A 536 -12.99 -16.11 -5.91
C PRO A 536 -13.65 -14.72 -5.92
N GLN A 537 -14.71 -14.54 -5.12
CA GLN A 537 -15.37 -13.25 -4.94
C GLN A 537 -14.46 -12.25 -4.21
N ASP A 538 -13.75 -12.68 -3.18
CA ASP A 538 -12.76 -11.83 -2.49
C ASP A 538 -11.63 -11.43 -3.45
N ALA A 539 -11.16 -12.35 -4.29
CA ALA A 539 -10.13 -12.10 -5.28
C ALA A 539 -10.58 -11.10 -6.35
N LEU A 540 -11.81 -11.24 -6.88
CA LEU A 540 -12.38 -10.28 -7.82
C LEU A 540 -12.54 -8.89 -7.20
N LYS A 541 -13.10 -8.84 -5.99
CA LYS A 541 -13.22 -7.59 -5.24
C LYS A 541 -11.85 -6.95 -5.05
N GLY A 542 -10.89 -7.68 -4.48
CA GLY A 542 -9.54 -7.19 -4.21
C GLY A 542 -8.79 -6.74 -5.47
N PHE A 543 -8.95 -7.46 -6.58
CA PHE A 543 -8.37 -7.12 -7.89
C PHE A 543 -8.88 -5.78 -8.41
N PHE A 544 -10.20 -5.65 -8.57
CA PHE A 544 -10.80 -4.44 -9.13
C PHE A 544 -10.65 -3.23 -8.21
N GLU A 545 -10.73 -3.45 -6.90
CA GLU A 545 -10.56 -2.40 -5.92
C GLU A 545 -9.13 -1.86 -5.79
N SER A 546 -8.14 -2.64 -6.22
CA SER A 546 -6.71 -2.29 -6.12
C SER A 546 -6.11 -1.84 -7.45
N GLY A 547 -6.73 -2.17 -8.58
CA GLY A 547 -6.25 -1.73 -9.89
C GLY A 547 -5.00 -2.45 -10.35
N LEU A 548 -4.95 -3.75 -10.05
CA LEU A 548 -3.91 -4.62 -10.57
C LEU A 548 -4.17 -4.88 -12.06
N ASP A 549 -3.13 -5.20 -12.82
CA ASP A 549 -3.26 -5.25 -14.28
C ASP A 549 -3.98 -6.52 -14.75
N TYR A 550 -3.62 -7.66 -14.14
CA TYR A 550 -4.16 -8.97 -14.45
C TYR A 550 -4.46 -9.77 -13.19
N LEU A 551 -5.48 -10.62 -13.27
CA LEU A 551 -5.79 -11.65 -12.28
C LEU A 551 -5.85 -13.00 -12.98
N TYR A 552 -4.96 -13.89 -12.59
CA TYR A 552 -4.97 -15.28 -12.99
C TYR A 552 -5.73 -16.12 -11.96
N PHE A 553 -6.64 -16.95 -12.46
CA PHE A 553 -7.22 -18.06 -11.72
C PHE A 553 -6.80 -19.41 -12.30
N GLU A 554 -6.65 -20.40 -11.40
CA GLU A 554 -6.48 -21.81 -11.76
C GLU A 554 -7.54 -22.28 -12.78
N GLY A 555 -7.12 -23.15 -13.71
CA GLY A 555 -7.91 -23.57 -14.87
C GLY A 555 -7.63 -22.76 -16.14
N GLY A 556 -6.68 -21.81 -16.05
CA GLY A 556 -6.22 -21.00 -17.17
C GLY A 556 -7.04 -19.75 -17.39
N TYR A 557 -7.78 -19.25 -16.40
CA TYR A 557 -8.60 -18.04 -16.58
C TYR A 557 -7.78 -16.80 -16.29
N LEU A 558 -7.61 -15.95 -17.30
CA LEU A 558 -6.92 -14.67 -17.20
C LEU A 558 -7.93 -13.54 -17.35
N VAL A 559 -8.03 -12.71 -16.30
CA VAL A 559 -8.85 -11.51 -16.28
C VAL A 559 -7.93 -10.31 -16.45
N ALA A 560 -8.15 -9.51 -17.50
CA ALA A 560 -7.48 -8.24 -17.65
C ALA A 560 -8.35 -7.12 -17.06
N PHE A 561 -7.75 -6.22 -16.29
CA PHE A 561 -8.49 -5.08 -15.74
C PHE A 561 -9.04 -4.17 -16.84
N ALA A 562 -8.24 -3.96 -17.90
CA ALA A 562 -8.61 -3.15 -19.07
C ALA A 562 -9.93 -3.59 -19.71
N ASP A 563 -10.12 -4.90 -19.87
CA ASP A 563 -11.30 -5.49 -20.51
C ASP A 563 -12.56 -5.41 -19.63
N ASN A 564 -12.42 -5.01 -18.37
CA ASN A 564 -13.44 -5.13 -17.33
C ASN A 564 -13.73 -3.82 -16.59
N CYS A 565 -13.45 -2.68 -17.23
CA CYS A 565 -13.66 -1.33 -16.65
C CYS A 565 -15.09 -1.11 -16.10
N ASP A 566 -16.12 -1.59 -16.80
CA ASP A 566 -17.52 -1.46 -16.36
C ASP A 566 -17.81 -2.27 -15.09
N VAL A 567 -17.22 -3.46 -14.97
CA VAL A 567 -17.36 -4.31 -13.79
C VAL A 567 -16.59 -3.70 -12.62
N ALA A 568 -15.36 -3.22 -12.87
CA ALA A 568 -14.54 -2.54 -11.88
C ALA A 568 -15.28 -1.34 -11.26
N SER A 569 -16.00 -0.57 -12.08
CA SER A 569 -16.82 0.56 -11.63
C SER A 569 -17.88 0.14 -10.60
N LYS A 570 -18.49 -1.03 -10.75
CA LYS A 570 -19.51 -1.54 -9.80
C LYS A 570 -18.90 -1.83 -8.44
N PHE A 571 -17.77 -2.56 -8.41
CA PHE A 571 -17.04 -2.83 -7.16
C PHE A 571 -16.61 -1.54 -6.45
N LEU A 572 -16.13 -0.54 -7.21
CA LEU A 572 -15.74 0.75 -6.65
C LEU A 572 -16.93 1.57 -6.14
N LEU A 573 -18.07 1.55 -6.83
CA LEU A 573 -19.29 2.23 -6.38
C LEU A 573 -19.89 1.59 -5.13
N GLU A 574 -19.89 0.26 -5.03
CA GLU A 574 -20.32 -0.44 -3.82
C GLU A 574 -19.44 -0.07 -2.63
N LYS A 575 -18.12 0.05 -2.85
CA LYS A 575 -17.18 0.51 -1.83
C LYS A 575 -17.51 1.93 -1.32
N ILE A 576 -17.82 2.86 -2.23
CA ILE A 576 -18.20 4.24 -1.86
C ILE A 576 -19.50 4.27 -1.03
N LYS A 577 -20.44 3.37 -1.32
CA LYS A 577 -21.73 3.28 -0.63
C LYS A 577 -21.65 2.64 0.76
N ALA A 578 -20.53 2.01 1.13
CA ALA A 578 -20.38 1.34 2.41
C ALA A 578 -20.37 2.35 3.58
N PRO A 579 -21.14 2.13 4.67
CA PRO A 579 -21.34 3.09 5.76
C PRO A 579 -20.09 3.48 6.56
N ASN A 580 -18.96 2.79 6.35
CA ASN A 580 -17.68 3.01 7.07
C ASN A 580 -16.56 3.61 6.21
N PHE A 581 -16.86 4.21 5.05
CA PHE A 581 -15.83 4.84 4.20
C PHE A 581 -15.24 6.09 4.87
N LYS A 582 -14.15 5.92 5.66
CA LYS A 582 -13.41 7.02 6.30
C LYS A 582 -12.24 7.51 5.43
N SER A 583 -12.26 8.82 5.14
CA SER A 583 -11.14 9.71 4.81
C SER A 583 -10.55 9.75 3.39
N VAL A 584 -9.98 10.93 3.10
CA VAL A 584 -9.50 11.51 1.82
C VAL A 584 -8.40 10.68 1.12
N GLN A 585 -7.67 9.83 1.84
CA GLN A 585 -6.62 8.96 1.27
C GLN A 585 -7.17 7.81 0.43
N GLN A 586 -8.41 7.35 0.67
CA GLN A 586 -9.00 6.23 -0.09
C GLN A 586 -9.70 6.67 -1.38
N VAL A 587 -9.92 7.98 -1.54
CA VAL A 587 -10.46 8.59 -2.77
C VAL A 587 -9.37 8.72 -3.85
N SER A 588 -8.09 8.83 -3.47
CA SER A 588 -6.98 8.85 -4.44
C SER A 588 -6.82 7.52 -5.17
N THR A 589 -7.04 6.38 -4.50
CA THR A 589 -7.01 5.05 -5.13
C THR A 589 -8.09 4.91 -6.20
N ILE A 590 -9.28 5.47 -5.94
CA ILE A 590 -10.38 5.48 -6.91
C ILE A 590 -10.01 6.41 -8.09
N SER A 591 -9.40 7.57 -7.84
CA SER A 591 -8.94 8.47 -8.89
C SER A 591 -7.80 7.89 -9.74
N SER A 592 -6.88 7.12 -9.16
CA SER A 592 -5.80 6.44 -9.89
C SER A 592 -6.33 5.25 -10.69
N LEU A 593 -7.31 4.53 -10.16
CA LEU A 593 -8.05 3.48 -10.84
C LEU A 593 -8.81 4.01 -12.06
N TRP A 594 -9.54 5.12 -11.89
CA TRP A 594 -10.25 5.78 -12.99
C TRP A 594 -9.29 6.31 -14.07
N GLY A 595 -8.13 6.85 -13.67
CA GLY A 595 -7.08 7.24 -14.64
C GLY A 595 -6.49 6.04 -15.40
N LEU A 596 -6.24 4.91 -14.72
CA LEU A 596 -5.80 3.66 -15.34
C LEU A 596 -6.85 3.11 -16.32
N MET A 597 -8.13 3.19 -15.94
CA MET A 597 -9.26 2.82 -16.81
C MET A 597 -9.30 3.71 -18.06
N GLU A 598 -9.25 5.04 -17.93
CA GLU A 598 -9.27 5.96 -19.08
C GLU A 598 -8.08 5.76 -20.02
N THR A 599 -6.88 5.50 -19.47
CA THR A 599 -5.66 5.29 -20.26
C THR A 599 -5.73 3.98 -21.03
N LYS A 600 -6.12 2.87 -20.38
CA LYS A 600 -6.23 1.55 -21.06
C LYS A 600 -7.43 1.47 -22.01
N LEU A 601 -8.56 2.14 -21.73
CA LEU A 601 -9.67 2.30 -22.69
C LEU A 601 -9.23 3.08 -23.93
N SER A 602 -8.40 4.12 -23.76
CA SER A 602 -7.82 4.86 -24.88
C SER A 602 -6.85 4.02 -25.71
N GLU A 603 -6.05 3.14 -25.08
CA GLU A 603 -5.13 2.24 -25.78
C GLU A 603 -5.88 1.13 -26.52
N GLN A 604 -6.92 0.53 -25.91
CA GLN A 604 -7.79 -0.41 -26.59
C GLN A 604 -8.55 0.21 -27.76
N HIS A 605 -9.03 1.45 -27.61
CA HIS A 605 -9.68 2.15 -28.72
C HIS A 605 -8.72 2.38 -29.89
N LYS A 606 -7.46 2.74 -29.61
CA LYS A 606 -6.41 2.86 -30.65
C LYS A 606 -6.07 1.52 -31.29
N HIS A 607 -5.99 0.44 -30.50
CA HIS A 607 -5.74 -0.91 -31.02
C HIS A 607 -6.91 -1.41 -31.87
N HIS A 608 -8.16 -1.17 -31.46
CA HIS A 608 -9.36 -1.53 -32.20
C HIS A 608 -9.50 -0.71 -33.49
N GLN A 609 -9.15 0.58 -33.47
CA GLN A 609 -9.05 1.44 -34.67
C GLN A 609 -7.97 0.93 -35.63
N SER A 610 -6.80 0.52 -35.13
CA SER A 610 -5.73 -0.06 -35.94
C SER A 610 -6.15 -1.41 -36.56
N LEU A 611 -6.87 -2.25 -35.81
CA LEU A 611 -7.37 -3.53 -36.31
C LEU A 611 -8.47 -3.33 -37.37
N LEU A 612 -9.36 -2.35 -37.16
CA LEU A 612 -10.38 -1.94 -38.13
C LEU A 612 -9.76 -1.35 -39.41
N PHE A 613 -8.63 -0.63 -39.28
CA PHE A 613 -7.87 -0.12 -40.41
C PHE A 613 -7.24 -1.27 -41.21
N GLN A 614 -6.59 -2.22 -40.54
CA GLN A 614 -6.01 -3.41 -41.19
C GLN A 614 -7.08 -4.33 -41.82
N LEU A 615 -8.26 -4.44 -41.20
CA LEU A 615 -9.39 -5.18 -41.76
C LEU A 615 -9.99 -4.48 -42.99
N LYS A 616 -10.01 -3.13 -43.01
CA LYS A 616 -10.42 -2.36 -44.18
C LYS A 616 -9.43 -2.45 -45.33
N GLU A 617 -8.12 -2.41 -45.06
CA GLU A 617 -7.10 -2.65 -46.09
C GLU A 617 -7.21 -4.06 -46.68
N LYS A 618 -7.50 -5.06 -45.85
CA LYS A 618 -7.73 -6.43 -46.33
C LYS A 618 -9.04 -6.58 -47.11
N ASP A 619 -10.11 -5.87 -46.74
CA ASP A 619 -11.39 -5.84 -47.47
C ASP A 619 -11.26 -5.13 -48.83
N GLU A 620 -10.46 -4.07 -48.92
CA GLU A 620 -10.13 -3.37 -50.17
C GLU A 620 -9.28 -4.25 -51.09
N ALA A 621 -8.22 -4.88 -50.55
CA ALA A 621 -7.38 -5.82 -51.31
C ALA A 621 -8.16 -7.06 -51.77
N PHE A 622 -9.11 -7.55 -50.97
CA PHE A 622 -9.99 -8.65 -51.36
C PHE A 622 -10.98 -8.24 -52.45
N LYS A 623 -11.49 -7.00 -52.44
CA LYS A 623 -12.35 -6.46 -53.50
C LYS A 623 -11.59 -6.23 -54.81
N GLU A 624 -10.34 -5.79 -54.77
CA GLU A 624 -9.48 -5.70 -55.95
C GLU A 624 -9.22 -7.10 -56.55
N GLN A 625 -8.87 -8.09 -55.72
CA GLN A 625 -8.72 -9.48 -56.17
C GLN A 625 -10.04 -10.07 -56.72
N LEU A 626 -11.19 -9.74 -56.13
CA LEU A 626 -12.51 -10.17 -56.61
C LEU A 626 -12.87 -9.53 -57.97
N THR A 627 -12.32 -8.35 -58.26
CA THR A 627 -12.55 -7.63 -59.52
C THR A 627 -11.67 -8.22 -60.63
N GLU A 628 -10.41 -8.57 -60.32
CA GLU A 628 -9.53 -9.34 -61.22
C GLU A 628 -10.04 -10.77 -61.49
N LEU A 629 -10.69 -11.42 -60.51
CA LEU A 629 -11.31 -12.74 -60.66
C LEU A 629 -12.61 -12.71 -61.47
N LYS A 630 -13.36 -11.59 -61.43
CA LYS A 630 -14.59 -11.39 -62.22
C LYS A 630 -14.34 -11.14 -63.70
N GLU A 631 -13.16 -10.65 -64.07
CA GLU A 631 -12.75 -10.43 -65.46
C GLU A 631 -12.20 -11.69 -66.15
N LYS A 632 -12.05 -12.81 -65.41
CA LYS A 632 -11.37 -14.02 -65.92
C LYS A 632 -12.19 -15.30 -65.95
N ASP A 633 -13.52 -15.26 -65.93
CA ASP A 633 -14.28 -16.52 -65.90
C ASP A 633 -15.54 -16.59 -66.78
N GLU A 634 -15.32 -16.53 -68.09
CA GLU A 634 -16.25 -17.11 -69.09
C GLU A 634 -16.05 -18.62 -69.30
N ALA A 635 -15.23 -19.29 -68.48
CA ALA A 635 -14.86 -20.70 -68.68
C ALA A 635 -15.40 -21.68 -67.62
N PHE A 636 -15.94 -21.22 -66.48
CA PHE A 636 -16.47 -22.13 -65.44
C PHE A 636 -18.00 -22.28 -65.45
N LYS A 637 -18.64 -22.13 -66.61
CA LYS A 637 -20.06 -22.46 -66.86
C LYS A 637 -20.32 -23.94 -67.19
N LYS A 638 -19.53 -24.87 -66.66
CA LYS A 638 -19.75 -26.32 -66.91
C LYS A 638 -19.67 -27.23 -65.68
N GLN A 639 -19.77 -26.68 -64.47
CA GLN A 639 -19.93 -27.47 -63.23
C GLN A 639 -20.97 -26.83 -62.30
N LEU A 640 -22.13 -26.47 -62.86
CA LEU A 640 -23.30 -26.03 -62.10
C LEU A 640 -24.34 -27.16 -62.07
N THR A 641 -24.06 -28.22 -61.33
CA THR A 641 -25.02 -29.32 -61.11
C THR A 641 -24.88 -29.96 -59.73
N ASP A 642 -24.69 -29.17 -58.67
CA ASP A 642 -24.78 -29.66 -57.28
C ASP A 642 -25.22 -28.61 -56.23
N LEU A 643 -25.68 -27.42 -56.66
CA LEU A 643 -26.06 -26.33 -55.73
C LEU A 643 -27.56 -26.02 -55.69
N LYS A 644 -28.40 -26.76 -56.42
CA LYS A 644 -29.86 -26.53 -56.42
C LYS A 644 -30.61 -27.15 -55.24
N GLU A 645 -29.97 -27.99 -54.41
CA GLU A 645 -30.62 -28.59 -53.22
C GLU A 645 -30.36 -27.83 -51.91
N LYS A 646 -29.45 -26.85 -51.88
CA LYS A 646 -29.16 -26.07 -50.64
C LYS A 646 -30.00 -24.79 -50.48
N ASP A 647 -30.69 -24.35 -51.53
CA ASP A 647 -31.43 -23.08 -51.52
C ASP A 647 -32.82 -23.22 -50.87
N GLU A 648 -33.46 -24.38 -50.99
CA GLU A 648 -34.78 -24.65 -50.40
C GLU A 648 -34.71 -24.87 -48.88
N ALA A 649 -33.60 -25.42 -48.36
CA ALA A 649 -33.40 -25.61 -46.91
C ALA A 649 -33.10 -24.29 -46.16
N LEU A 650 -32.51 -23.31 -46.85
CA LEU A 650 -32.19 -22.00 -46.27
C LEU A 650 -33.43 -21.10 -46.19
N GLN A 651 -34.36 -21.20 -47.15
CA GLN A 651 -35.61 -20.44 -47.11
C GLN A 651 -36.51 -20.84 -45.94
N GLN A 652 -36.61 -22.13 -45.61
CA GLN A 652 -37.40 -22.58 -44.45
C GLN A 652 -36.80 -22.13 -43.10
N GLN A 653 -35.47 -21.99 -42.99
CA GLN A 653 -34.84 -21.47 -41.77
C GLN A 653 -35.01 -19.95 -41.61
N LEU A 654 -35.05 -19.20 -42.71
CA LEU A 654 -35.29 -17.75 -42.69
C LEU A 654 -36.70 -17.41 -42.20
N GLU A 655 -37.69 -18.23 -42.58
CA GLU A 655 -39.09 -17.98 -42.22
C GLU A 655 -39.35 -18.22 -40.72
N GLN A 656 -38.71 -19.24 -40.13
CA GLN A 656 -38.74 -19.47 -38.67
C GLN A 656 -37.99 -18.40 -37.86
N LEU A 657 -36.95 -17.79 -38.43
CA LEU A 657 -36.20 -16.71 -37.78
C LEU A 657 -36.99 -15.41 -37.77
N ASN A 658 -37.73 -15.12 -38.84
CA ASN A 658 -38.58 -13.92 -38.93
C ASN A 658 -39.76 -13.96 -37.93
N GLU A 659 -40.38 -15.12 -37.71
CA GLU A 659 -41.43 -15.26 -36.69
C GLU A 659 -40.89 -15.05 -35.26
N LYS A 660 -39.68 -15.53 -34.97
CA LYS A 660 -39.01 -15.30 -33.69
C LYS A 660 -38.61 -13.85 -33.48
N GLU A 661 -38.17 -13.17 -34.53
CA GLU A 661 -37.81 -11.75 -34.48
C GLU A 661 -39.02 -10.86 -34.18
N GLN A 662 -40.17 -11.15 -34.79
CA GLN A 662 -41.43 -10.43 -34.50
C GLN A 662 -41.90 -10.64 -33.05
N MET A 663 -41.75 -11.85 -32.50
CA MET A 663 -42.10 -12.15 -31.11
C MET A 663 -41.14 -11.47 -30.11
N ILE A 664 -39.85 -11.38 -30.44
CA ILE A 664 -38.84 -10.66 -29.64
C ILE A 664 -39.11 -9.15 -29.68
N ASN A 665 -39.45 -8.58 -30.83
CA ASN A 665 -39.74 -7.15 -30.95
C ASN A 665 -41.02 -6.76 -30.17
N ALA A 666 -42.05 -7.61 -30.16
CA ALA A 666 -43.24 -7.40 -29.34
C ALA A 666 -42.94 -7.47 -27.82
N LEU A 667 -42.03 -8.34 -27.39
CA LEU A 667 -41.55 -8.43 -26.00
C LEU A 667 -40.64 -7.25 -25.61
N VAL A 668 -39.84 -6.74 -26.54
CA VAL A 668 -38.98 -5.57 -26.37
C VAL A 668 -39.81 -4.30 -26.24
N GLU A 669 -40.87 -4.13 -27.03
CA GLU A 669 -41.79 -2.99 -26.88
C GLU A 669 -42.56 -3.02 -25.56
N LYS A 670 -42.98 -4.21 -25.09
CA LYS A 670 -43.63 -4.37 -23.79
C LYS A 670 -42.68 -4.03 -22.63
N LYS A 671 -41.42 -4.49 -22.68
CA LYS A 671 -40.37 -4.13 -21.70
C LYS A 671 -39.91 -2.67 -21.81
N ALA A 672 -39.99 -2.05 -22.98
CA ALA A 672 -39.66 -0.64 -23.19
C ALA A 672 -40.71 0.30 -22.58
N ARG A 673 -41.99 -0.11 -22.53
CA ARG A 673 -43.05 0.63 -21.80
C ARG A 673 -42.89 0.54 -20.29
N GLU A 674 -42.43 -0.59 -19.75
CA GLU A 674 -42.19 -0.77 -18.30
C GLU A 674 -40.84 -0.17 -17.82
N LYS A 675 -39.81 -0.10 -18.67
CA LYS A 675 -38.51 0.55 -18.34
C LYS A 675 -38.53 2.07 -18.36
N LYS A 676 -39.55 2.71 -18.93
CA LYS A 676 -39.58 4.18 -19.12
C LYS A 676 -39.78 4.96 -17.81
N PHE A 677 -40.08 4.31 -16.69
CA PHE A 677 -40.33 4.98 -15.40
C PHE A 677 -39.23 4.84 -14.33
N VAL A 678 -38.15 4.06 -14.57
CA VAL A 678 -37.15 3.78 -13.50
C VAL A 678 -35.68 4.05 -13.91
N ILE A 679 -35.37 4.36 -15.17
CA ILE A 679 -33.97 4.56 -15.62
C ILE A 679 -33.79 5.97 -16.20
N GLN A 680 -33.67 6.99 -15.33
CA GLN A 680 -33.11 8.29 -15.73
C GLN A 680 -32.29 9.02 -14.64
N THR A 681 -31.87 8.36 -13.55
CA THR A 681 -31.24 9.11 -12.42
C THR A 681 -29.74 8.85 -12.15
N PRO A 682 -29.10 7.69 -12.42
CA PRO A 682 -27.70 7.52 -11.97
C PRO A 682 -26.61 8.11 -12.89
N TRP A 683 -26.77 8.11 -14.22
CA TRP A 683 -25.74 8.59 -15.16
C TRP A 683 -25.61 10.12 -15.22
N LEU A 684 -26.73 10.84 -15.06
CA LEU A 684 -26.69 12.30 -14.94
C LEU A 684 -26.02 12.70 -13.62
N VAL A 685 -26.28 12.03 -12.49
CA VAL A 685 -25.78 12.45 -11.17
C VAL A 685 -24.26 12.31 -11.01
N THR A 686 -23.62 11.27 -11.56
CA THR A 686 -22.15 11.12 -11.51
C THR A 686 -21.42 12.05 -12.48
N ARG A 687 -21.96 12.24 -13.69
CA ARG A 687 -21.38 13.21 -14.65
C ARG A 687 -21.57 14.65 -14.18
N ILE A 688 -22.71 14.96 -13.56
CA ILE A 688 -22.94 16.20 -12.82
C ILE A 688 -21.92 16.30 -11.68
N GLY A 689 -21.74 15.27 -10.85
CA GLY A 689 -20.78 15.28 -9.74
C GLY A 689 -19.35 15.69 -10.13
N GLU A 690 -18.82 15.18 -11.23
CA GLU A 690 -17.47 15.54 -11.74
C GLU A 690 -17.43 16.89 -12.48
N ILE A 691 -18.52 17.28 -13.13
CA ILE A 691 -18.65 18.59 -13.77
C ILE A 691 -18.71 19.69 -12.70
N PHE A 692 -19.43 19.44 -11.60
CA PHE A 692 -19.71 20.39 -10.52
C PHE A 692 -18.77 20.26 -9.30
N ARG A 693 -17.69 19.46 -9.37
CA ARG A 693 -16.68 19.38 -8.30
C ARG A 693 -15.69 20.55 -8.39
N PRO A 694 -15.51 21.37 -7.33
CA PRO A 694 -14.53 22.44 -7.34
C PRO A 694 -13.12 21.89 -7.48
N ARG A 695 -12.37 22.40 -8.46
CA ARG A 695 -10.98 21.99 -8.74
C ARG A 695 -9.94 22.76 -7.92
N LEU A 696 -10.34 23.92 -7.37
CA LEU A 696 -9.53 24.73 -6.48
C LEU A 696 -9.24 23.98 -5.18
N GLY A 697 -7.98 23.97 -4.72
CA GLY A 697 -7.56 23.24 -3.52
C GLY A 697 -7.30 21.74 -3.72
N HIS A 698 -7.35 21.23 -4.97
CA HIS A 698 -6.94 19.87 -5.30
C HIS A 698 -5.57 19.87 -5.99
N LEU A 699 -4.61 19.14 -5.40
CA LEU A 699 -3.21 19.10 -5.83
C LEU A 699 -2.97 18.15 -7.02
N ARG A 700 -3.85 17.19 -7.29
CA ARG A 700 -3.84 16.38 -8.52
C ARG A 700 -5.26 16.26 -9.05
N GLN A 701 -5.51 16.79 -10.23
CA GLN A 701 -6.86 16.82 -10.83
C GLN A 701 -7.04 15.77 -11.93
N TYR A 702 -5.95 15.35 -12.58
CA TYR A 702 -5.92 14.33 -13.62
C TYR A 702 -4.52 13.72 -13.73
N LEU A 703 -4.39 12.65 -14.54
CA LEU A 703 -3.11 11.98 -14.78
C LEU A 703 -2.07 12.89 -15.43
N PRO A 704 -0.77 12.70 -15.14
CA PRO A 704 0.30 13.47 -15.76
C PRO A 704 0.24 13.41 -17.29
N ARG A 705 0.23 14.57 -17.93
CA ARG A 705 0.30 14.71 -19.38
C ARG A 705 1.34 15.76 -19.79
N PRO A 706 1.88 15.74 -21.01
CA PRO A 706 2.68 16.84 -21.50
C PRO A 706 1.94 18.18 -21.33
N ILE A 707 2.67 19.25 -20.99
CA ILE A 707 2.09 20.59 -20.89
C ILE A 707 1.39 20.88 -22.23
N THR A 708 0.07 21.00 -22.20
CA THR A 708 -0.69 21.21 -23.43
C THR A 708 -0.37 22.60 -23.96
N ALA A 709 -0.12 22.72 -25.27
CA ALA A 709 0.14 24.00 -25.93
C ALA A 709 -0.82 25.08 -25.42
N LEU A 710 -0.26 26.07 -24.71
CA LEU A 710 -1.00 27.24 -24.27
C LEU A 710 -1.32 28.08 -25.50
N GLU A 711 -2.37 28.90 -25.42
CA GLU A 711 -2.75 29.77 -26.54
C GLU A 711 -1.52 30.56 -27.02
N PRO A 712 -1.23 30.57 -28.33
CA PRO A 712 -0.10 31.30 -28.86
C PRO A 712 -0.26 32.78 -28.48
N ILE A 713 0.83 33.35 -27.99
CA ILE A 713 0.88 34.78 -27.68
C ILE A 713 0.83 35.50 -29.02
N GLN A 714 -0.21 36.30 -29.24
CA GLN A 714 -0.22 37.23 -30.36
C GLN A 714 1.00 38.14 -30.24
N ASP A 715 1.67 38.44 -31.36
CA ASP A 715 2.78 39.38 -31.31
C ASP A 715 2.21 40.77 -31.10
N PHE A 716 2.51 41.37 -29.95
CA PHE A 716 2.10 42.73 -29.59
C PHE A 716 3.32 43.53 -29.13
N PRO A 717 3.29 44.87 -29.28
CA PRO A 717 4.41 45.72 -28.92
C PRO A 717 4.91 45.39 -27.52
N GLN A 718 6.22 45.18 -27.42
CA GLN A 718 6.88 44.89 -26.16
C GLN A 718 6.83 46.15 -25.27
N GLY A 719 6.35 46.00 -24.04
CA GLY A 719 6.40 47.07 -23.04
C GLY A 719 7.79 47.23 -22.44
N ASP A 720 8.10 48.42 -21.94
CA ASP A 720 9.40 48.78 -21.38
C ASP A 720 9.47 48.70 -19.84
N LEU A 721 8.47 48.09 -19.18
CA LEU A 721 8.44 47.96 -17.72
C LEU A 721 9.57 47.06 -17.21
N LYS A 722 10.32 47.53 -16.22
CA LYS A 722 11.41 46.75 -15.60
C LYS A 722 10.86 45.81 -14.54
N PHE A 723 11.14 44.51 -14.65
CA PHE A 723 10.76 43.50 -13.65
C PHE A 723 11.90 43.24 -12.66
N SER A 724 11.58 43.12 -11.38
CA SER A 724 12.44 42.55 -10.34
C SER A 724 11.89 41.20 -9.92
N ILE A 725 12.63 40.14 -10.22
CA ILE A 725 12.27 38.78 -9.85
C ILE A 725 13.28 38.28 -8.81
N VAL A 726 12.79 37.73 -7.70
CA VAL A 726 13.64 37.10 -6.68
C VAL A 726 13.31 35.61 -6.58
N THR A 727 14.33 34.74 -6.57
CA THR A 727 14.15 33.32 -6.26
C THR A 727 14.83 32.99 -4.93
N PRO A 728 14.06 32.71 -3.86
CA PRO A 728 14.62 32.13 -2.65
C PRO A 728 14.96 30.66 -2.88
N SER A 729 16.07 30.17 -2.33
CA SER A 729 16.49 28.76 -2.47
C SER A 729 17.13 28.20 -1.21
N TYR A 730 16.90 26.91 -0.93
CA TYR A 730 17.61 26.16 0.10
C TYR A 730 17.47 24.64 -0.15
N GLY A 731 18.55 23.97 -0.56
CA GLY A 731 18.58 22.53 -0.81
C GLY A 731 17.75 22.10 -2.03
N GLN A 732 17.84 22.84 -3.13
CA GLN A 732 16.94 22.74 -4.29
C GLN A 732 17.69 22.45 -5.59
N GLY A 733 18.85 21.77 -5.49
CA GLY A 733 19.75 21.53 -6.62
C GLY A 733 19.07 20.84 -7.80
N LYS A 734 18.12 19.95 -7.51
CA LYS A 734 17.32 19.22 -8.52
C LYS A 734 16.41 20.09 -9.37
N PHE A 735 15.96 21.24 -8.87
CA PHE A 735 14.90 22.04 -9.53
C PHE A 735 15.35 23.44 -9.93
N ILE A 736 16.27 24.05 -9.20
CA ILE A 736 16.61 25.47 -9.36
C ILE A 736 17.06 25.84 -10.77
N ALA A 737 17.83 24.98 -11.45
CA ALA A 737 18.25 25.23 -12.83
C ALA A 737 17.04 25.34 -13.78
N ARG A 738 16.02 24.49 -13.58
CA ARG A 738 14.80 24.52 -14.39
C ARG A 738 13.97 25.78 -14.13
N THR A 739 13.87 26.21 -12.88
CA THR A 739 13.24 27.47 -12.47
C THR A 739 13.95 28.68 -13.11
N ILE A 740 15.27 28.76 -12.99
CA ILE A 740 16.08 29.85 -13.57
C ILE A 740 15.89 29.91 -15.09
N ASN A 741 15.95 28.76 -15.78
CA ASN A 741 15.68 28.70 -17.20
C ASN A 741 14.28 29.23 -17.56
N SER A 742 13.25 28.91 -16.77
CA SER A 742 11.88 29.39 -17.04
C SER A 742 11.75 30.93 -17.04
N VAL A 743 12.57 31.62 -16.24
CA VAL A 743 12.65 33.09 -16.21
C VAL A 743 13.40 33.62 -17.43
N PHE A 744 14.54 33.03 -17.78
CA PHE A 744 15.30 33.46 -18.94
C PHE A 744 14.64 33.13 -20.28
N ASP A 745 13.91 32.02 -20.36
CA ASP A 745 13.16 31.58 -21.55
C ASP A 745 12.03 32.56 -21.92
N GLN A 746 11.67 33.48 -21.02
CA GLN A 746 10.74 34.57 -21.32
C GLN A 746 11.28 35.52 -22.40
N LYS A 747 12.61 35.59 -22.58
CA LYS A 747 13.28 36.49 -23.52
C LYS A 747 12.79 37.94 -23.41
N TYR A 748 12.57 38.40 -22.18
CA TYR A 748 12.15 39.77 -21.89
C TYR A 748 13.41 40.59 -21.50
N PRO A 749 13.66 41.76 -22.12
CA PRO A 749 14.93 42.47 -22.04
C PRO A 749 15.11 43.25 -20.73
N PHE A 750 14.02 43.63 -20.06
CA PHE A 750 14.05 44.46 -18.86
C PHE A 750 13.77 43.63 -17.60
N ILE A 751 14.53 42.55 -17.36
CA ILE A 751 14.45 41.74 -16.15
C ILE A 751 15.69 41.96 -15.29
N GLU A 752 15.47 42.21 -14.01
CA GLU A 752 16.45 42.16 -12.95
C GLU A 752 16.16 40.91 -12.10
N TYR A 753 16.90 39.84 -12.35
CA TYR A 753 16.68 38.55 -11.72
C TYR A 753 17.75 38.27 -10.66
N PHE A 754 17.32 38.15 -9.40
CA PHE A 754 18.18 37.89 -8.25
C PHE A 754 17.88 36.53 -7.62
N VAL A 755 18.91 35.75 -7.29
CA VAL A 755 18.76 34.48 -6.57
C VAL A 755 19.36 34.60 -5.17
N GLN A 756 18.56 34.38 -4.14
CA GLN A 756 19.00 34.43 -2.75
C GLN A 756 18.90 33.03 -2.13
N ASP A 757 20.05 32.41 -1.92
CA ASP A 757 20.19 31.08 -1.34
C ASP A 757 20.45 31.15 0.18
N GLY A 758 19.83 30.24 0.93
CA GLY A 758 19.86 30.16 2.40
C GLY A 758 21.05 29.40 2.97
N GLY A 759 22.14 29.25 2.22
CA GLY A 759 23.33 28.48 2.64
C GLY A 759 23.22 26.98 2.33
N SER A 760 22.76 26.66 1.12
CA SER A 760 22.62 25.27 0.64
C SER A 760 23.94 24.50 0.68
N LYS A 761 23.85 23.20 0.97
CA LYS A 761 25.01 22.27 1.04
C LYS A 761 25.01 21.20 -0.05
N ASP A 762 23.98 21.19 -0.89
CA ASP A 762 23.83 20.31 -2.05
C ASP A 762 24.32 21.03 -3.32
N GLU A 763 24.00 20.48 -4.49
CA GLU A 763 24.42 21.03 -5.80
C GLU A 763 23.74 22.37 -6.17
N THR A 764 22.87 22.93 -5.32
CA THR A 764 22.15 24.20 -5.58
C THR A 764 23.10 25.34 -5.95
N ILE A 765 24.19 25.53 -5.18
CA ILE A 765 25.12 26.64 -5.40
C ILE A 765 25.82 26.51 -6.74
N ASP A 766 26.21 25.29 -7.13
CA ASP A 766 26.87 25.05 -8.42
C ASP A 766 25.91 25.32 -9.59
N GLN A 767 24.63 24.94 -9.44
CA GLN A 767 23.59 25.28 -10.41
C GLN A 767 23.39 26.80 -10.51
N ILE A 768 23.40 27.55 -9.41
CA ILE A 768 23.27 29.02 -9.43
C ILE A 768 24.47 29.67 -10.12
N LYS A 769 25.70 29.24 -9.76
CA LYS A 769 26.95 29.77 -10.33
C LYS A 769 27.02 29.63 -11.84
N PHE A 770 26.46 28.55 -12.39
CA PHE A 770 26.35 28.36 -13.84
C PHE A 770 25.65 29.54 -14.55
N TYR A 771 24.72 30.23 -13.87
CA TYR A 771 23.98 31.37 -14.40
C TYR A 771 24.49 32.73 -13.92
N GLU A 772 25.56 32.79 -13.13
CA GLU A 772 26.06 34.03 -12.49
C GLU A 772 26.19 35.20 -13.46
N GLY A 773 26.77 34.97 -14.65
CA GLY A 773 26.96 36.00 -15.68
C GLY A 773 25.66 36.50 -16.35
N ARG A 774 24.52 35.91 -16.05
CA ARG A 774 23.19 36.28 -16.60
C ARG A 774 22.24 36.82 -15.54
N LEU A 775 22.54 36.61 -14.26
CA LEU A 775 21.74 37.11 -13.15
C LEU A 775 22.09 38.58 -12.88
N ALA A 776 21.13 39.35 -12.37
CA ALA A 776 21.42 40.68 -11.83
C ALA A 776 22.28 40.60 -10.56
N GLY A 777 22.17 39.47 -9.85
CA GLY A 777 23.07 39.06 -8.79
C GLY A 777 22.59 37.79 -8.11
N TRP A 778 23.44 37.22 -7.27
CA TRP A 778 23.06 36.14 -6.36
C TRP A 778 23.87 36.21 -5.07
N ALA A 779 23.38 35.58 -4.01
CA ALA A 779 24.12 35.39 -2.77
C ALA A 779 23.69 34.08 -2.10
N SER A 780 24.60 33.46 -1.35
CA SER A 780 24.31 32.29 -0.51
C SER A 780 24.77 32.57 0.91
N GLU A 781 23.82 32.73 1.81
CA GLU A 781 24.04 33.08 3.21
C GLU A 781 22.97 32.39 4.06
N ILE A 782 23.34 31.91 5.25
CA ILE A 782 22.36 31.34 6.17
C ILE A 782 21.28 32.38 6.49
N ASP A 783 20.03 31.95 6.40
CA ASP A 783 18.84 32.76 6.70
C ASP A 783 17.94 32.11 7.77
N SER A 784 16.98 32.87 8.28
CA SER A 784 15.98 32.44 9.26
C SER A 784 14.76 31.75 8.61
N GLY A 785 14.75 31.66 7.28
CA GLY A 785 13.67 31.17 6.45
C GLY A 785 13.49 31.97 5.15
N GLN A 786 12.59 31.47 4.32
CA GLN A 786 12.32 31.97 2.97
C GLN A 786 11.91 33.45 2.91
N SER A 787 11.14 33.94 3.89
CA SER A 787 10.76 35.36 3.98
C SER A 787 11.97 36.28 4.02
N GLN A 788 12.99 35.91 4.80
CA GLN A 788 14.24 36.67 4.89
C GLN A 788 15.03 36.61 3.58
N ALA A 789 15.09 35.45 2.93
CA ALA A 789 15.72 35.32 1.62
C ALA A 789 15.05 36.24 0.57
N ILE A 790 13.71 36.30 0.57
CA ILE A 790 12.96 37.17 -0.34
C ILE A 790 13.26 38.65 -0.06
N ASN A 791 13.25 39.08 1.21
CA ASN A 791 13.56 40.46 1.60
C ASN A 791 14.98 40.86 1.16
N ARG A 792 15.98 40.04 1.51
CA ARG A 792 17.40 40.27 1.12
C ARG A 792 17.57 40.35 -0.39
N GLY A 793 16.85 39.50 -1.14
CA GLY A 793 16.83 39.56 -2.59
C GLY A 793 16.25 40.88 -3.10
N PHE A 794 15.07 41.28 -2.64
CA PHE A 794 14.40 42.48 -3.15
C PHE A 794 15.13 43.79 -2.79
N HIS A 795 15.84 43.85 -1.66
CA HIS A 795 16.70 45.00 -1.33
C HIS A 795 17.79 45.28 -2.36
N LYS A 796 18.12 44.29 -3.20
CA LYS A 796 19.13 44.40 -4.27
C LYS A 796 18.49 44.69 -5.64
N THR A 797 17.22 45.07 -5.67
CA THR A 797 16.44 45.25 -6.90
C THR A 797 15.74 46.62 -6.96
N SER A 798 15.47 47.10 -8.17
CA SER A 798 14.96 48.45 -8.50
C SER A 798 13.84 48.48 -9.54
N GLY A 799 13.47 47.35 -10.15
CA GLY A 799 12.42 47.24 -11.16
C GLY A 799 11.03 47.63 -10.66
N GLU A 800 10.23 48.24 -11.54
CA GLU A 800 8.89 48.79 -11.26
C GLU A 800 7.86 47.71 -10.92
N ILE A 801 7.98 46.52 -11.52
CA ILE A 801 7.10 45.37 -11.28
C ILE A 801 7.89 44.29 -10.55
N MET A 802 7.34 43.77 -9.45
CA MET A 802 7.98 42.81 -8.58
C MET A 802 7.28 41.46 -8.63
N SER A 803 8.05 40.39 -8.49
CA SER A 803 7.57 39.02 -8.29
C SER A 803 8.64 38.20 -7.57
N TRP A 804 8.24 37.16 -6.83
CA TRP A 804 9.20 36.12 -6.43
C TRP A 804 8.76 34.80 -7.03
N LEU A 805 9.71 33.90 -7.27
CA LEU A 805 9.45 32.59 -7.84
C LEU A 805 10.23 31.56 -7.03
N ASN A 806 9.52 30.62 -6.39
CA ASN A 806 10.17 29.56 -5.61
C ASN A 806 11.07 28.71 -6.52
N SER A 807 12.15 28.18 -5.96
CA SER A 807 13.19 27.45 -6.71
C SER A 807 12.75 26.10 -7.30
N ASP A 808 11.50 25.68 -7.06
CA ASP A 808 10.85 24.50 -7.62
C ASP A 808 9.76 24.82 -8.67
N ASP A 809 9.30 26.07 -8.74
CA ASP A 809 8.20 26.53 -9.60
C ASP A 809 8.70 27.14 -10.92
N LEU A 810 7.80 27.32 -11.91
CA LEU A 810 8.15 27.84 -13.25
C LEU A 810 7.29 29.04 -13.64
N LEU A 811 7.88 29.99 -14.37
CA LEU A 811 7.11 30.90 -15.23
C LEU A 811 6.74 30.21 -16.54
N LEU A 812 5.50 30.39 -16.98
CA LEU A 812 5.04 29.86 -18.26
C LEU A 812 5.44 30.78 -19.42
N PRO A 813 5.59 30.26 -20.65
CA PRO A 813 6.07 31.04 -21.78
C PRO A 813 5.28 32.34 -21.98
N GLY A 814 6.02 33.46 -22.00
CA GLY A 814 5.54 34.82 -22.23
C GLY A 814 4.66 35.44 -21.15
N ALA A 815 4.67 34.89 -19.94
CA ALA A 815 4.04 35.47 -18.77
C ALA A 815 4.44 36.95 -18.58
N LEU A 816 5.73 37.28 -18.68
CA LEU A 816 6.21 38.65 -18.47
C LEU A 816 5.69 39.63 -19.51
N LYS A 817 5.59 39.23 -20.78
CA LYS A 817 5.00 40.06 -21.84
C LYS A 817 3.53 40.34 -21.58
N ILE A 818 2.79 39.32 -21.14
CA ILE A 818 1.35 39.44 -20.80
C ILE A 818 1.17 40.40 -19.62
N VAL A 819 1.96 40.24 -18.56
CA VAL A 819 1.88 41.06 -17.35
C VAL A 819 2.28 42.51 -17.64
N SER A 820 3.37 42.72 -18.38
CA SER A 820 3.85 44.05 -18.77
C SER A 820 2.77 44.83 -19.53
N ARG A 821 2.19 44.20 -20.56
CA ARG A 821 1.09 44.77 -21.33
C ARG A 821 -0.10 45.11 -20.43
N PHE A 822 -0.49 44.19 -19.54
CA PHE A 822 -1.63 44.40 -18.66
C PHE A 822 -1.43 45.64 -17.77
N PHE A 823 -0.26 45.81 -17.15
CA PHE A 823 0.04 46.97 -16.31
C PHE A 823 0.13 48.28 -17.09
N LEU A 824 0.56 48.25 -18.36
CA LEU A 824 0.56 49.44 -19.22
C LEU A 824 -0.86 49.85 -19.63
N GLU A 825 -1.73 48.88 -19.92
CA GLU A 825 -3.13 49.13 -20.29
C GLU A 825 -3.99 49.49 -19.06
N ASN A 826 -3.56 49.11 -17.85
CA ASN A 826 -4.28 49.32 -16.59
C ASN A 826 -3.35 49.98 -15.56
N PRO A 827 -3.02 51.29 -15.72
CA PRO A 827 -2.09 51.99 -14.85
C PRO A 827 -2.57 52.08 -13.40
N ASP A 828 -3.87 51.96 -13.16
CA ASP A 828 -4.49 52.06 -11.84
C ASP A 828 -4.57 50.72 -11.08
N VAL A 829 -4.10 49.61 -11.66
CA VAL A 829 -4.02 48.30 -11.01
C VAL A 829 -2.64 48.10 -10.37
N ASP A 830 -2.63 47.63 -9.12
CA ASP A 830 -1.41 47.47 -8.31
C ASP A 830 -0.89 46.03 -8.29
N VAL A 831 -1.79 45.05 -8.28
CA VAL A 831 -1.46 43.64 -8.11
C VAL A 831 -2.19 42.79 -9.16
N VAL A 832 -1.47 41.90 -9.82
CA VAL A 832 -2.04 40.96 -10.79
C VAL A 832 -1.64 39.53 -10.49
N TYR A 833 -2.53 38.60 -10.80
CA TYR A 833 -2.24 37.17 -10.73
C TYR A 833 -2.98 36.41 -11.84
N GLY A 834 -2.50 35.20 -12.13
CA GLY A 834 -2.99 34.39 -13.23
C GLY A 834 -3.67 33.10 -12.80
N ASN A 835 -3.99 32.27 -13.78
CA ASN A 835 -4.31 30.87 -13.57
C ASN A 835 -3.01 30.07 -13.31
N ARG A 836 -3.10 29.05 -12.44
CA ARG A 836 -1.96 28.16 -12.10
C ARG A 836 -2.04 26.85 -12.88
N LEU A 837 -0.92 26.45 -13.47
CA LEU A 837 -0.71 25.08 -13.92
C LEU A 837 -0.12 24.26 -12.77
N GLN A 838 -0.49 23.00 -12.61
CA GLN A 838 0.15 22.11 -11.64
C GLN A 838 0.99 21.09 -12.40
N ILE A 839 2.24 20.90 -11.98
CA ILE A 839 3.20 19.97 -12.61
C ILE A 839 3.80 18.98 -11.62
N ASP A 840 4.14 17.78 -12.08
CA ASP A 840 4.90 16.79 -11.30
C ASP A 840 6.41 17.08 -11.31
N VAL A 841 7.21 16.21 -10.69
CA VAL A 841 8.68 16.31 -10.65
C VAL A 841 9.35 16.22 -12.04
N TYR A 842 8.60 15.84 -13.08
CA TYR A 842 9.08 15.67 -14.45
C TYR A 842 8.49 16.71 -15.42
N ASP A 843 8.02 17.86 -14.92
CA ASP A 843 7.37 18.93 -15.71
C ASP A 843 6.06 18.50 -16.40
N ARG A 844 5.44 17.39 -15.99
CA ARG A 844 4.17 16.95 -16.59
C ARG A 844 2.99 17.59 -15.89
N GLU A 845 2.04 18.07 -16.67
CA GLU A 845 0.82 18.70 -16.22
C GLU A 845 -0.12 17.71 -15.51
N ILE A 846 -0.50 18.00 -14.28
CA ILE A 846 -1.34 17.18 -13.40
C ILE A 846 -2.59 17.91 -12.88
N GLY A 847 -2.75 19.19 -13.22
CA GLY A 847 -3.90 19.99 -12.82
C GLY A 847 -3.86 21.42 -13.34
N ARG A 848 -5.02 22.10 -13.28
CA ARG A 848 -5.20 23.51 -13.66
C ARG A 848 -6.11 24.21 -12.66
N TRP A 849 -5.66 25.34 -12.14
CA TRP A 849 -6.50 26.23 -11.34
C TRP A 849 -6.97 27.38 -12.23
N ILE A 850 -8.23 27.30 -12.67
CA ILE A 850 -8.90 28.38 -13.38
C ILE A 850 -9.61 29.24 -12.36
N LEU A 851 -9.06 30.40 -12.03
CA LEU A 851 -9.62 31.24 -10.98
C LEU A 851 -10.79 32.07 -11.53
N PRO A 852 -11.81 32.35 -10.71
CA PRO A 852 -12.71 33.46 -10.98
C PRO A 852 -11.95 34.79 -10.74
N GLY A 853 -12.57 35.90 -11.15
CA GLY A 853 -12.05 37.24 -10.87
C GLY A 853 -11.82 37.49 -9.37
N HIS A 854 -11.01 38.50 -9.06
CA HIS A 854 -10.64 38.85 -7.69
C HIS A 854 -11.85 39.14 -6.79
N ASP A 855 -11.77 38.71 -5.52
CA ASP A 855 -12.82 38.88 -4.53
C ASP A 855 -12.24 39.28 -3.16
N ASP A 856 -12.20 40.59 -2.91
CA ASP A 856 -11.70 41.19 -1.67
C ASP A 856 -12.45 40.70 -0.41
N SER A 857 -13.66 40.18 -0.56
CA SER A 857 -14.44 39.67 0.57
C SER A 857 -13.97 38.29 1.02
N VAL A 858 -13.30 37.54 0.14
CA VAL A 858 -12.87 36.15 0.35
C VAL A 858 -11.43 36.09 0.84
N LEU A 859 -10.58 37.03 0.41
CA LEU A 859 -9.15 37.05 0.74
C LEU A 859 -8.85 36.98 2.25
N PRO A 860 -9.61 37.62 3.16
CA PRO A 860 -9.44 37.44 4.61
C PRO A 860 -9.72 36.03 5.15
N TRP A 861 -10.44 35.21 4.39
CA TRP A 861 -10.90 33.89 4.82
C TRP A 861 -10.04 32.75 4.29
N ALA A 862 -9.55 32.86 3.07
CA ALA A 862 -8.71 31.87 2.44
C ALA A 862 -7.77 32.50 1.40
N ASP A 863 -6.54 32.03 1.39
CA ASP A 863 -5.63 32.28 0.29
C ASP A 863 -6.03 31.44 -0.93
N TYR A 864 -6.35 32.12 -2.03
CA TYR A 864 -6.68 31.52 -3.31
C TYR A 864 -5.79 32.03 -4.44
N ILE A 865 -4.86 32.96 -4.17
CA ILE A 865 -4.04 33.63 -5.18
C ILE A 865 -2.76 32.82 -5.38
N PRO A 866 -2.51 32.26 -6.57
CA PRO A 866 -1.33 31.45 -6.81
C PRO A 866 -0.05 32.28 -6.83
N GLN A 867 0.82 32.03 -5.87
CA GLN A 867 2.08 32.75 -5.67
C GLN A 867 2.95 32.82 -6.95
N GLU A 868 3.20 31.70 -7.63
CA GLU A 868 4.04 31.63 -8.85
C GLU A 868 3.43 32.35 -10.06
N THR A 869 2.24 32.93 -9.92
CA THR A 869 1.57 33.75 -10.92
C THR A 869 1.44 35.22 -10.52
N LEU A 870 1.91 35.58 -9.32
CA LEU A 870 1.68 36.86 -8.66
C LEU A 870 2.74 37.90 -9.06
N PHE A 871 2.28 39.08 -9.46
CA PHE A 871 3.10 40.25 -9.77
C PHE A 871 2.47 41.51 -9.17
N TRP A 872 3.26 42.45 -8.68
CA TRP A 872 2.76 43.71 -8.12
C TRP A 872 3.67 44.88 -8.45
N ARG A 873 3.15 46.10 -8.33
CA ARG A 873 3.96 47.33 -8.46
C ARG A 873 4.85 47.52 -7.25
N ARG A 874 6.06 48.01 -7.45
CA ARG A 874 6.96 48.38 -6.35
C ARG A 874 6.32 49.40 -5.40
N GLU A 875 5.54 50.33 -5.91
CA GLU A 875 4.86 51.36 -5.10
C GLU A 875 3.97 50.73 -4.01
N ILE A 876 3.20 49.68 -4.32
CA ILE A 876 2.35 49.04 -3.31
C ILE A 876 3.17 48.22 -2.30
N TRP A 877 4.31 47.66 -2.72
CA TRP A 877 5.28 47.01 -1.84
C TRP A 877 5.88 47.97 -0.82
N GLU A 878 6.36 49.12 -1.28
CA GLU A 878 6.93 50.16 -0.42
C GLU A 878 5.88 50.73 0.54
N LYS A 879 4.64 50.91 0.05
CA LYS A 879 3.52 51.42 0.86
C LYS A 879 3.19 50.54 2.08
N VAL A 880 3.43 49.24 2.01
CA VAL A 880 3.17 48.29 3.12
C VAL A 880 4.41 47.93 3.95
N GLY A 881 5.47 48.72 3.81
CA GLY A 881 6.71 48.59 4.59
C GLY A 881 7.91 48.06 3.81
N GLY A 882 7.72 47.62 2.56
CA GLY A 882 8.82 47.17 1.71
C GLY A 882 9.47 45.84 2.13
N GLU A 883 8.74 45.01 2.87
CA GLU A 883 9.22 43.71 3.38
C GLU A 883 8.08 42.68 3.55
N ILE A 884 8.44 41.40 3.50
CA ILE A 884 7.65 40.27 4.00
C ILE A 884 7.93 40.10 5.50
N ASP A 885 6.89 39.82 6.29
CA ASP A 885 7.04 39.53 7.72
C ASP A 885 7.79 38.20 7.92
N GLU A 886 9.02 38.28 8.42
CA GLU A 886 9.90 37.13 8.65
C GLU A 886 9.38 36.15 9.72
N SER A 887 8.35 36.52 10.48
CA SER A 887 7.67 35.63 11.44
C SER A 887 6.78 34.57 10.78
N PHE A 888 6.51 34.68 9.48
CA PHE A 888 5.81 33.67 8.69
C PHE A 888 6.79 32.78 7.93
N ARG A 889 6.57 31.46 8.01
CA ARG A 889 7.34 30.43 7.28
C ARG A 889 6.53 29.71 6.20
N PHE A 890 5.20 29.78 6.30
CA PHE A 890 4.26 29.10 5.42
C PHE A 890 3.31 30.08 4.73
N ALA A 891 2.67 31.00 5.47
CA ALA A 891 1.59 31.86 4.96
C ALA A 891 2.02 33.29 4.65
N MET A 892 3.27 33.47 4.22
CA MET A 892 3.92 34.78 4.02
C MET A 892 3.37 35.57 2.82
N ASP A 893 2.98 34.87 1.75
CA ASP A 893 2.23 35.41 0.62
C ASP A 893 0.87 35.94 1.07
N TRP A 894 0.13 35.14 1.84
CA TRP A 894 -1.19 35.51 2.29
C TRP A 894 -1.17 36.73 3.22
N ASP A 895 -0.17 36.80 4.10
CA ASP A 895 0.10 38.01 4.90
C ASP A 895 0.29 39.25 4.02
N LEU A 896 1.19 39.17 3.04
CA LEU A 896 1.52 40.29 2.16
C LEU A 896 0.29 40.77 1.36
N LEU A 897 -0.48 39.82 0.81
CA LEU A 897 -1.70 40.12 0.06
C LEU A 897 -2.74 40.87 0.91
N LEU A 898 -2.87 40.51 2.19
CA LEU A 898 -3.76 41.23 3.10
C LEU A 898 -3.26 42.63 3.44
N ARG A 899 -1.94 42.82 3.61
CA ARG A 899 -1.36 44.15 3.78
C ARG A 899 -1.57 45.03 2.55
N PHE A 900 -1.39 44.50 1.34
CA PHE A 900 -1.69 45.21 0.10
C PHE A 900 -3.16 45.65 0.05
N ARG A 901 -4.08 44.74 0.36
CA ARG A 901 -5.52 45.05 0.44
C ARG A 901 -5.82 46.14 1.48
N GLU A 902 -5.25 46.05 2.67
CA GLU A 902 -5.41 47.05 3.74
C GLU A 902 -4.85 48.43 3.34
N ALA A 903 -3.80 48.46 2.52
CA ALA A 903 -3.26 49.69 1.92
C ALA A 903 -4.06 50.19 0.70
N GLY A 904 -5.17 49.54 0.35
CA GLY A 904 -6.06 49.95 -0.74
C GLY A 904 -5.59 49.55 -2.13
N ALA A 905 -4.76 48.50 -2.25
CA ALA A 905 -4.32 47.98 -3.54
C ALA A 905 -5.49 47.53 -4.40
N LYS A 906 -5.44 47.84 -5.71
CA LYS A 906 -6.34 47.25 -6.70
C LYS A 906 -5.76 45.96 -7.26
N PHE A 907 -6.49 44.87 -7.09
CA PHE A 907 -6.12 43.56 -7.61
C PHE A 907 -6.85 43.24 -8.92
N ALA A 908 -6.16 42.60 -9.85
CA ALA A 908 -6.77 42.06 -11.05
C ALA A 908 -6.35 40.60 -11.33
N HIS A 909 -7.30 39.83 -11.84
CA HIS A 909 -7.03 38.48 -12.34
C HIS A 909 -6.84 38.52 -13.86
N ILE A 910 -5.70 38.02 -14.33
CA ILE A 910 -5.45 37.81 -15.75
C ILE A 910 -5.89 36.37 -16.09
N PRO A 911 -6.89 36.16 -16.97
CA PRO A 911 -7.41 34.82 -17.29
C PRO A 911 -6.48 34.02 -18.23
N ARG A 912 -5.17 34.01 -17.93
CA ARG A 912 -4.09 33.31 -18.61
C ARG A 912 -3.28 32.50 -17.60
N PHE A 913 -2.66 31.42 -18.06
CA PHE A 913 -1.71 30.68 -17.23
C PHE A 913 -0.37 31.41 -17.22
N LEU A 914 0.05 31.91 -16.05
CA LEU A 914 1.29 32.69 -15.93
C LEU A 914 2.43 31.88 -15.30
N GLY A 915 2.11 30.86 -14.50
CA GLY A 915 3.09 30.04 -13.81
C GLY A 915 2.63 28.60 -13.60
N ALA A 916 3.59 27.74 -13.27
CA ALA A 916 3.39 26.33 -12.99
C ALA A 916 3.96 25.98 -11.61
N PHE A 917 3.08 25.45 -10.77
CA PHE A 917 3.36 25.01 -9.41
C PHE A 917 3.77 23.55 -9.39
N ARG A 918 4.98 23.25 -8.91
CA ARG A 918 5.48 21.87 -8.85
C ARG A 918 4.99 21.17 -7.59
N ILE A 919 4.75 19.86 -7.70
CA ILE A 919 4.26 19.04 -6.59
C ILE A 919 5.23 17.89 -6.33
N HIS A 920 5.88 17.93 -5.16
CA HIS A 920 6.85 16.94 -4.70
C HIS A 920 6.88 16.81 -3.17
N GLU A 921 7.44 15.73 -2.64
CA GLU A 921 7.33 15.35 -1.22
C GLU A 921 8.01 16.32 -0.25
N GLN A 922 9.12 16.92 -0.66
CA GLN A 922 9.89 17.88 0.14
C GLN A 922 9.30 19.30 0.14
N GLN A 923 8.17 19.50 -0.54
CA GLN A 923 7.52 20.81 -0.63
C GLN A 923 6.90 21.23 0.71
N LYS A 924 7.11 22.48 1.12
CA LYS A 924 6.58 23.03 2.40
C LYS A 924 5.06 22.92 2.52
N THR A 925 4.34 23.15 1.41
CA THR A 925 2.87 23.07 1.34
C THR A 925 2.33 21.68 1.68
N LEU A 926 3.13 20.62 1.50
CA LEU A 926 2.77 19.24 1.84
C LEU A 926 3.33 18.80 3.19
N SER A 927 4.55 19.22 3.53
CA SER A 927 5.28 18.79 4.72
C SER A 927 4.89 19.57 5.99
N GLU A 928 4.52 20.85 5.89
CA GLU A 928 4.32 21.73 7.07
C GLU A 928 2.86 22.19 7.30
N ILE A 929 1.94 21.82 6.41
CA ILE A 929 0.53 22.28 6.44
C ILE A 929 -0.23 21.84 7.70
N ASN A 930 0.10 20.69 8.28
CA ASN A 930 -0.62 20.13 9.42
C ASN A 930 -0.23 20.76 10.77
N ASP A 931 0.94 21.40 10.86
CA ASP A 931 1.48 21.93 12.12
C ASP A 931 1.73 23.45 12.08
N VAL A 932 2.64 23.92 11.22
CA VAL A 932 3.02 25.35 11.12
C VAL A 932 1.95 26.10 10.33
N GLY A 933 1.53 25.56 9.17
CA GLY A 933 0.55 26.20 8.30
C GLY A 933 -0.79 26.50 8.97
N ARG A 934 -1.35 25.56 9.76
CA ARG A 934 -2.60 25.81 10.51
C ARG A 934 -2.48 26.94 11.54
N ARG A 935 -1.34 27.05 12.23
CA ARG A 935 -1.11 28.08 13.24
C ARG A 935 -0.98 29.46 12.59
N GLU A 936 -0.19 29.56 11.52
CA GLU A 936 -0.01 30.82 10.78
C GLU A 936 -1.29 31.29 10.10
N MET A 937 -2.03 30.39 9.42
CA MET A 937 -3.35 30.71 8.87
C MET A 937 -4.35 31.13 9.96
N GLY A 938 -4.22 30.60 11.18
CA GLY A 938 -4.99 31.02 12.35
C GLY A 938 -4.68 32.45 12.75
N ARG A 939 -3.39 32.80 12.88
CA ARG A 939 -2.92 34.17 13.18
C ARG A 939 -3.41 35.18 12.15
N ILE A 940 -3.32 34.85 10.86
CA ILE A 940 -3.78 35.73 9.77
C ILE A 940 -5.29 35.97 9.87
N ARG A 941 -6.08 34.91 10.08
CA ARG A 941 -7.54 35.05 10.23
C ARG A 941 -7.91 35.81 11.49
N GLU A 942 -7.21 35.60 12.59
CA GLU A 942 -7.42 36.35 13.82
C GLU A 942 -7.15 37.84 13.62
N ARG A 943 -6.06 38.20 12.94
CA ARG A 943 -5.77 39.60 12.58
C ARG A 943 -6.85 40.19 11.67
N ALA A 944 -7.21 39.47 10.60
CA ALA A 944 -8.09 40.00 9.55
C ALA A 944 -9.58 39.99 9.93
N LEU A 945 -10.01 39.05 10.78
CA LEU A 945 -11.42 38.85 11.16
C LEU A 945 -11.70 39.21 12.63
N GLY A 946 -10.67 39.44 13.44
CA GLY A 946 -10.77 39.68 14.88
C GLY A 946 -10.97 38.42 15.74
N PHE A 947 -10.98 37.23 15.15
CA PHE A 947 -11.10 35.94 15.82
C PHE A 947 -10.62 34.79 14.92
N VAL A 948 -10.33 33.62 15.50
CA VAL A 948 -10.04 32.41 14.72
C VAL A 948 -11.35 31.70 14.34
N PRO A 949 -11.78 31.70 13.06
CA PRO A 949 -13.07 31.15 12.65
C PRO A 949 -13.08 29.62 12.66
N LYS A 950 -14.23 29.03 12.97
CA LYS A 950 -14.49 27.59 12.82
C LYS A 950 -14.52 27.21 11.34
N GLN A 951 -14.22 25.94 11.04
CA GLN A 951 -14.25 25.41 9.67
C GLN A 951 -15.58 25.63 8.94
N SER A 952 -16.71 25.60 9.64
CA SER A 952 -18.03 25.89 9.06
C SER A 952 -18.18 27.35 8.61
N GLN A 953 -17.59 28.29 9.35
CA GLN A 953 -17.61 29.72 9.01
C GLN A 953 -16.72 30.01 7.80
N ILE A 954 -15.52 29.42 7.76
CA ILE A 954 -14.63 29.50 6.60
C ILE A 954 -15.33 28.96 5.35
N ARG A 955 -15.94 27.77 5.43
CA ARG A 955 -16.70 27.19 4.32
C ARG A 955 -17.83 28.10 3.86
N ARG A 956 -18.60 28.69 4.77
CA ARG A 956 -19.71 29.59 4.42
C ARG A 956 -19.23 30.82 3.68
N ALA A 957 -18.12 31.44 4.12
CA ALA A 957 -17.56 32.63 3.48
C ALA A 957 -16.95 32.34 2.11
N VAL A 958 -16.31 31.18 1.93
CA VAL A 958 -15.60 30.81 0.69
C VAL A 958 -16.52 30.16 -0.34
N THR A 959 -17.67 29.60 0.06
CA THR A 959 -18.63 28.92 -0.85
C THR A 959 -19.02 29.75 -2.08
N PRO A 960 -19.42 31.04 -1.98
CA PRO A 960 -19.80 31.84 -3.15
C PRO A 960 -18.67 31.94 -4.19
N PHE A 961 -17.43 32.06 -3.73
CA PHE A 961 -16.25 32.07 -4.59
C PHE A 961 -16.02 30.74 -5.29
N LEU A 962 -16.16 29.62 -4.56
CA LEU A 962 -16.06 28.28 -5.14
C LEU A 962 -17.16 28.00 -6.17
N LEU A 963 -18.36 28.56 -6.00
CA LEU A 963 -19.44 28.48 -6.99
C LEU A 963 -19.10 29.28 -8.26
N LYS A 964 -18.53 30.50 -8.12
CA LYS A 964 -18.01 31.26 -9.27
C LYS A 964 -16.91 30.48 -10.00
N HIS A 965 -15.97 29.91 -9.26
CA HIS A 965 -14.90 29.05 -9.77
C HIS A 965 -15.45 27.91 -10.65
N LEU A 966 -16.48 27.20 -10.17
CA LEU A 966 -17.12 26.13 -10.94
C LEU A 966 -17.63 26.61 -12.31
N GLY A 967 -18.27 27.77 -12.36
CA GLY A 967 -18.76 28.35 -13.61
C GLY A 967 -17.62 28.69 -14.59
N VAL A 968 -16.57 29.35 -14.11
CA VAL A 968 -15.44 29.77 -14.96
C VAL A 968 -14.63 28.56 -15.45
N ASP A 969 -14.35 27.60 -14.57
CA ASP A 969 -13.67 26.35 -14.93
C ASP A 969 -14.50 25.51 -15.93
N MET A 970 -15.82 25.46 -15.77
CA MET A 970 -16.71 24.79 -16.72
C MET A 970 -16.71 25.47 -18.09
N LEU A 971 -16.82 26.81 -18.14
CA LEU A 971 -16.75 27.57 -19.38
C LEU A 971 -15.40 27.39 -20.09
N TYR A 972 -14.30 27.39 -19.33
CA TYR A 972 -12.97 27.11 -19.85
C TYR A 972 -12.89 25.71 -20.48
N ARG A 973 -13.39 24.68 -19.78
CA ARG A 973 -13.45 23.31 -20.28
C ARG A 973 -14.26 23.20 -21.57
N ILE A 974 -15.42 23.85 -21.64
CA ILE A 974 -16.26 23.87 -22.85
C ILE A 974 -15.49 24.51 -24.01
N ARG A 975 -14.94 25.72 -23.83
CA ARG A 975 -14.17 26.42 -24.88
C ARG A 975 -12.96 25.62 -25.36
N SER A 976 -12.24 24.97 -24.44
CA SER A 976 -11.07 24.15 -24.77
C SER A 976 -11.41 22.89 -25.56
N ARG A 977 -12.64 22.37 -25.45
CA ARG A 977 -13.14 21.21 -26.21
C ARG A 977 -13.68 21.59 -27.59
N VAL A 978 -14.22 22.80 -27.75
CA VAL A 978 -14.75 23.30 -29.03
C VAL A 978 -13.63 23.77 -29.97
N ARG A 979 -12.46 24.13 -29.44
CA ARG A 979 -11.27 24.53 -30.22
C ARG A 979 -10.35 23.36 -30.62
N LYS A 980 -10.57 22.17 -30.08
CA LYS A 980 -9.95 20.92 -30.55
C LYS A 980 -10.84 20.31 -31.61
#